data_AF-A0A8C3YNG7-F1
#
_entry.id   AF-A0A8C3YNG7-F1
#
_cell.length_a   1.000
_cell.length_b   1.000
_cell.length_c   1.000
_cell.angle_alpha   90.00
_cell.angle_beta   90.00
_cell.angle_gamma   90.00
#
_symmetry.space_group_name_H-M   'P 1'
#
loop_
_entity.id
_entity.type
_entity.pdbx_description
1 polymer ?
#
loop_
_entity_poly.entity_id
_entity_poly.type
_entity_poly.pdbx_seq_one_letter_code
_entity_poly.pdbx_strand_id
1 'polypeptide(L)'
;MEKKENNRKLRVCVATCNRADYSKLAPIMFGIKMEPEFFELDVVVLGSHLIDDYGNTYRMIEQDDFDINTRLHTIVRGEDEAAMVESVGLALVKLPDVLNRLKPDIMIVHGDRFDALALATSAALMNIRILHIEGGEVSGTIDDSIRHAITKLAHYHVCCTRSAEQHLISMCEDHDRILLAGCPSYDKLLSAKNKDYMSIIRMWLGDDVKSKDYIVALQHPVTTDIKHSIKMFELTLDALISFNKRTLVLFPNIDAGSKEMVRVMRKKGIEHHPNFRAVKHVPFDQFIQLVAHAGCMIGNSSCGVREVGAFGTPVINLGTRQIGRETGENVLHVRDADTQDKILQALHLQFGKQYPCSKIYGDGNAVPRILKFLKSIDLQEPLQKKFCFPPVKDNISQDIDHILETLSALAVDLGGTNLRVAIVSMKGEVVKKYTQFNPKTYEERINLILQMCVEAAAEAVKLNCRILGVGIGGGIIHQHELIHGSSFCAAELGHIVVSLDGPDCSCGSHGCIEAYASGMALQREAKKLHDEDQLLVEGMSVPKDEAVGALHLIQAAKLGNAKAQSILRTAGTALGLGVVNILHTMNPSLVILSGVLASHYVHTVKDVIRQQALSSVQDVDVVVSDLVEPALLGAASMVLDYTTRRIY
;
A
#
# COMPACT_ATOMS: atom_id res chain seq x y z
N MET A 1 19.25 -40.83 6.59
CA MET A 1 18.92 -40.28 5.25
C MET A 1 18.23 -38.95 5.47
N GLU A 2 19.01 -37.88 5.67
CA GLU A 2 18.48 -36.52 5.70
C GLU A 2 18.15 -36.11 4.26
N LYS A 3 16.90 -35.69 4.03
CA LYS A 3 16.46 -35.13 2.75
C LYS A 3 17.31 -33.88 2.48
N LYS A 4 18.18 -33.94 1.48
CA LYS A 4 18.72 -32.75 0.82
C LYS A 4 17.52 -32.01 0.22
N GLU A 5 17.03 -30.98 0.89
CA GLU A 5 16.22 -29.96 0.24
C GLU A 5 17.05 -29.34 -0.87
N ASN A 6 16.60 -29.54 -2.10
CA ASN A 6 17.21 -28.97 -3.29
C ASN A 6 16.90 -27.47 -3.26
N ASN A 7 17.77 -26.66 -2.64
CA ASN A 7 17.59 -25.20 -2.59
C ASN A 7 17.67 -24.65 -4.02
N ARG A 8 16.52 -24.43 -4.64
CA ARG A 8 16.39 -23.73 -5.92
C ARG A 8 16.94 -22.31 -5.73
N LYS A 9 17.94 -21.95 -6.53
CA LYS A 9 18.49 -20.59 -6.56
C LYS A 9 17.44 -19.60 -7.09
N LEU A 10 17.42 -18.39 -6.53
CA LEU A 10 16.58 -17.30 -7.01
C LEU A 10 17.24 -16.68 -8.26
N ARG A 11 16.52 -16.68 -9.39
CA ARG A 11 16.99 -16.09 -10.65
C ARG A 11 16.69 -14.59 -10.67
N VAL A 12 17.72 -13.76 -10.55
CA VAL A 12 17.62 -12.31 -10.47
C VAL A 12 18.08 -11.67 -11.76
N CYS A 13 17.18 -10.95 -12.44
CA CYS A 13 17.54 -10.10 -13.57
C CYS A 13 17.77 -8.67 -13.07
N VAL A 14 18.95 -8.11 -13.35
CA VAL A 14 19.21 -6.69 -13.11
C VAL A 14 19.36 -5.99 -14.45
N ALA A 15 18.43 -5.08 -14.74
CA ALA A 15 18.47 -4.25 -15.92
C ALA A 15 18.98 -2.86 -15.56
N THR A 16 20.05 -2.42 -16.23
CA THR A 16 20.69 -1.13 -16.00
C THR A 16 20.73 -0.33 -17.31
N CYS A 17 20.38 0.95 -17.23
CA CYS A 17 20.06 1.80 -18.39
C CYS A 17 20.98 3.03 -18.47
N ASN A 18 21.46 3.50 -17.32
CA ASN A 18 22.26 4.70 -17.18
C ASN A 18 23.19 4.58 -15.97
N ARG A 19 24.33 5.29 -16.01
CA ARG A 19 25.22 5.47 -14.86
C ARG A 19 24.52 5.87 -13.55
N ALA A 20 23.40 6.57 -13.63
CA ALA A 20 22.64 7.07 -12.48
C ALA A 20 21.96 5.95 -11.71
N ASP A 21 21.49 4.91 -12.39
CA ASP A 21 20.99 3.68 -11.77
C ASP A 21 22.15 2.72 -11.44
N TYR A 22 23.14 2.59 -12.32
CA TYR A 22 24.27 1.69 -12.10
C TYR A 22 25.05 2.00 -10.81
N SER A 23 25.19 3.28 -10.42
CA SER A 23 25.86 3.64 -9.15
C SER A 23 25.18 3.11 -7.89
N LYS A 24 23.90 2.72 -7.99
CA LYS A 24 23.08 2.17 -6.90
C LYS A 24 22.76 0.69 -7.10
N LEU A 25 22.77 0.21 -8.35
CA LEU A 25 22.58 -1.20 -8.67
C LEU A 25 23.87 -2.01 -8.53
N ALA A 26 25.03 -1.46 -8.89
CA ALA A 26 26.31 -2.19 -8.84
C ALA A 26 26.61 -2.78 -7.46
N PRO A 27 26.42 -2.06 -6.32
CA PRO A 27 26.60 -2.66 -4.99
C PRO A 27 25.73 -3.90 -4.75
N ILE A 28 24.47 -3.87 -5.21
CA ILE A 28 23.53 -4.99 -5.10
C ILE A 28 24.01 -6.14 -6.00
N MET A 29 24.41 -5.84 -7.25
CA MET A 29 24.92 -6.83 -8.20
C MET A 29 26.16 -7.55 -7.67
N PHE A 30 27.10 -6.83 -7.04
CA PHE A 30 28.25 -7.43 -6.36
C PHE A 30 27.82 -8.35 -5.23
N GLY A 31 26.87 -7.91 -4.39
CA GLY A 31 26.32 -8.72 -3.30
C GLY A 31 25.69 -10.03 -3.81
N ILE A 32 24.87 -9.97 -4.86
CA ILE A 32 24.26 -11.14 -5.49
C ILE A 32 25.33 -12.08 -6.06
N LYS A 33 26.32 -11.54 -6.79
CA LYS A 33 27.41 -12.31 -7.41
C LYS A 33 28.28 -13.03 -6.37
N MET A 34 28.41 -12.48 -5.16
CA MET A 34 29.20 -13.07 -4.07
C MET A 34 28.50 -14.24 -3.35
N GLU A 35 27.21 -14.46 -3.57
CA GLU A 35 26.42 -15.54 -2.94
C GLU A 35 25.79 -16.49 -3.97
N PRO A 36 26.62 -17.16 -4.82
CA PRO A 36 26.15 -18.00 -5.92
C PRO A 36 25.38 -19.25 -5.48
N GLU A 37 25.43 -19.61 -4.20
CA GLU A 37 24.65 -20.69 -3.60
C GLU A 37 23.16 -20.34 -3.45
N PHE A 38 22.82 -19.04 -3.38
CA PHE A 38 21.44 -18.56 -3.25
C PHE A 38 20.89 -17.94 -4.53
N PHE A 39 21.75 -17.33 -5.35
CA PHE A 39 21.31 -16.52 -6.49
C PHE A 39 21.95 -16.92 -7.83
N GLU A 40 21.21 -16.69 -8.90
CA GLU A 40 21.72 -16.60 -10.27
C GLU A 40 21.48 -15.18 -10.79
N LEU A 41 22.52 -14.52 -11.33
CA LEU A 41 22.46 -13.14 -11.79
C LEU A 41 22.51 -13.08 -13.32
N ASP A 42 21.47 -12.51 -13.92
CA ASP A 42 21.45 -12.13 -15.33
C ASP A 42 21.49 -10.60 -15.46
N VAL A 43 22.47 -10.07 -16.21
CA VAL A 43 22.63 -8.62 -16.42
C VAL A 43 22.15 -8.22 -17.81
N VAL A 44 21.22 -7.28 -17.86
CA VAL A 44 20.71 -6.67 -19.10
C VAL A 44 21.14 -5.22 -19.17
N VAL A 45 21.86 -4.86 -20.24
CA VAL A 45 22.33 -3.48 -20.47
C VAL A 45 21.53 -2.86 -21.61
N LEU A 46 20.93 -1.70 -21.35
CA LEU A 46 20.15 -0.97 -22.34
C LEU A 46 20.33 0.55 -22.19
N GLY A 47 19.52 1.32 -22.91
CA GLY A 47 19.44 2.77 -22.73
C GLY A 47 20.73 3.49 -23.09
N SER A 48 21.02 4.53 -22.32
CA SER A 48 22.17 5.43 -22.50
C SER A 48 23.54 4.77 -22.36
N HIS A 49 23.63 3.57 -21.77
CA HIS A 49 24.91 2.87 -21.62
C HIS A 49 25.61 2.63 -22.96
N LEU A 50 24.84 2.35 -24.02
CA LEU A 50 25.34 1.99 -25.35
C LEU A 50 25.57 3.19 -26.28
N ILE A 51 25.47 4.42 -25.75
CA ILE A 51 25.51 5.64 -26.54
C ILE A 51 26.78 6.45 -26.24
N ASP A 52 27.52 6.81 -27.29
CA ASP A 52 28.80 7.53 -27.16
C ASP A 52 28.64 8.89 -26.48
N ASP A 53 27.56 9.63 -26.79
CA ASP A 53 27.29 10.95 -26.21
C ASP A 53 27.25 10.93 -24.67
N TYR A 54 26.91 9.78 -24.07
CA TYR A 54 26.84 9.59 -22.61
C TYR A 54 28.03 8.81 -22.04
N GLY A 55 29.05 8.56 -22.87
CA GLY A 55 30.35 8.04 -22.46
C GLY A 55 30.52 6.52 -22.55
N ASN A 56 29.68 5.81 -23.32
CA ASN A 56 29.76 4.34 -23.48
C ASN A 56 29.87 3.63 -22.13
N THR A 57 29.00 3.99 -21.17
CA THR A 57 29.13 3.58 -19.77
C THR A 57 28.86 2.10 -19.53
N TYR A 58 28.46 1.32 -20.55
CA TYR A 58 28.51 -0.14 -20.50
C TYR A 58 29.91 -0.66 -20.14
N ARG A 59 30.97 0.09 -20.50
CA ARG A 59 32.35 -0.25 -20.17
C ARG A 59 32.62 -0.29 -18.66
N MET A 60 31.87 0.48 -17.87
CA MET A 60 32.00 0.44 -16.40
C MET A 60 31.52 -0.92 -15.88
N ILE A 61 30.46 -1.45 -16.49
CA ILE A 61 29.87 -2.75 -16.15
C ILE A 61 30.84 -3.89 -16.49
N GLU A 62 31.50 -3.80 -17.65
CA GLU A 62 32.55 -4.74 -18.06
C GLU A 62 33.78 -4.64 -17.16
N GLN A 63 34.20 -3.42 -16.78
CA GLN A 63 35.35 -3.18 -15.89
C GLN A 63 35.12 -3.67 -14.46
N ASP A 64 33.86 -3.79 -14.04
CA ASP A 64 33.44 -4.38 -12.78
C ASP A 64 33.30 -5.92 -12.87
N ASP A 65 33.76 -6.52 -13.97
CA ASP A 65 33.75 -7.96 -14.26
C ASP A 65 32.33 -8.59 -14.27
N PHE A 66 31.30 -7.85 -14.67
CA PHE A 66 29.96 -8.41 -14.85
C PHE A 66 29.76 -8.96 -16.27
N ASP A 67 29.31 -10.21 -16.36
CA ASP A 67 28.92 -10.82 -17.62
C ASP A 67 27.60 -10.23 -18.13
N ILE A 68 27.68 -9.40 -19.17
CA ILE A 68 26.50 -8.81 -19.81
C ILE A 68 25.83 -9.87 -20.67
N ASN A 69 24.73 -10.46 -20.18
CA ASN A 69 23.96 -11.46 -20.90
C ASN A 69 23.35 -10.88 -22.19
N THR A 70 22.77 -9.67 -22.11
CA THR A 70 22.04 -9.05 -23.22
C THR A 70 22.30 -7.56 -23.34
N ARG A 71 22.49 -7.06 -24.56
CA ARG A 71 22.59 -5.62 -24.90
C ARG A 71 21.45 -5.20 -25.79
N LEU A 72 20.69 -4.17 -25.41
CA LEU A 72 19.55 -3.68 -26.17
C LEU A 72 19.72 -2.19 -26.52
N HIS A 73 19.73 -1.88 -27.81
CA HIS A 73 19.59 -0.50 -28.27
C HIS A 73 18.12 -0.10 -28.15
N THR A 74 17.81 0.71 -27.14
CA THR A 74 16.45 1.14 -26.80
C THR A 74 16.25 2.64 -26.90
N ILE A 75 17.29 3.40 -27.21
CA ILE A 75 17.20 4.86 -27.40
C ILE A 75 16.89 5.17 -28.85
N VAL A 76 15.79 5.88 -29.07
CA VAL A 76 15.51 6.57 -30.32
C VAL A 76 16.17 7.96 -30.30
N ARG A 77 16.76 8.34 -31.42
CA ARG A 77 17.54 9.58 -31.54
C ARG A 77 16.61 10.76 -31.85
N GLY A 78 16.83 11.88 -31.18
CA GLY A 78 16.04 13.11 -31.35
C GLY A 78 16.23 14.08 -30.18
N GLU A 79 16.54 13.54 -29.00
CA GLU A 79 16.85 14.29 -27.77
C GLU A 79 15.77 15.32 -27.36
N ASP A 80 14.52 15.02 -27.73
CA ASP A 80 13.29 15.72 -27.40
C ASP A 80 12.30 14.79 -26.67
N GLU A 81 11.13 15.30 -26.32
CA GLU A 81 10.09 14.57 -25.60
C GLU A 81 9.53 13.40 -26.44
N ALA A 82 9.41 13.56 -27.76
CA ALA A 82 8.93 12.51 -28.65
C ALA A 82 9.90 11.31 -28.69
N ALA A 83 11.19 11.57 -28.89
CA ALA A 83 12.22 10.54 -28.88
C ALA A 83 12.31 9.81 -27.53
N MET A 84 12.05 10.50 -26.40
CA MET A 84 11.97 9.88 -25.08
C MET A 84 10.83 8.85 -25.01
N VAL A 85 9.64 9.19 -25.50
CA VAL A 85 8.48 8.27 -25.53
C VAL A 85 8.72 7.11 -26.48
N GLU A 86 9.25 7.36 -27.67
CA GLU A 86 9.60 6.30 -28.63
C GLU A 86 10.66 5.35 -28.07
N SER A 87 11.60 5.84 -27.25
CA SER A 87 12.60 5.01 -26.56
C SER A 87 11.96 4.05 -25.55
N VAL A 88 10.91 4.50 -24.83
CA VAL A 88 10.11 3.62 -23.96
C VAL A 88 9.44 2.53 -24.79
N GLY A 89 8.79 2.90 -25.91
CA GLY A 89 8.17 1.94 -26.82
C GLY A 89 9.18 0.92 -27.39
N LEU A 90 10.37 1.39 -27.76
CA LEU A 90 11.44 0.54 -28.29
C LEU A 90 11.96 -0.46 -27.27
N ALA A 91 12.05 -0.07 -25.99
CA ALA A 91 12.35 -1.00 -24.92
C ALA A 91 11.24 -2.06 -24.76
N LEU A 92 9.96 -1.63 -24.75
CA LEU A 92 8.82 -2.53 -24.57
C LEU A 92 8.63 -3.56 -25.68
N VAL A 93 9.04 -3.27 -26.92
CA VAL A 93 9.00 -4.27 -28.01
C VAL A 93 10.18 -5.26 -27.98
N LYS A 94 11.28 -4.93 -27.28
CA LYS A 94 12.50 -5.76 -27.22
C LYS A 94 12.59 -6.62 -25.95
N LEU A 95 12.10 -6.09 -24.82
CA LEU A 95 12.22 -6.75 -23.51
C LEU A 95 11.46 -8.08 -23.40
N PRO A 96 10.24 -8.25 -23.94
CA PRO A 96 9.46 -9.48 -23.69
C PRO A 96 10.15 -10.76 -24.13
N ASP A 97 10.77 -10.78 -25.32
CA ASP A 97 11.49 -11.95 -25.82
C ASP A 97 12.73 -12.28 -24.97
N VAL A 98 13.40 -11.23 -24.46
CA VAL A 98 14.54 -11.39 -23.55
C VAL A 98 14.08 -11.94 -22.21
N LEU A 99 13.01 -11.40 -21.63
CA LEU A 99 12.47 -11.85 -20.34
C LEU A 99 11.95 -13.29 -20.41
N ASN A 100 11.29 -13.67 -21.51
CA ASN A 100 10.87 -15.06 -21.75
C ASN A 100 12.06 -16.04 -21.89
N ARG A 101 13.18 -15.59 -22.45
CA ARG A 101 14.41 -16.39 -22.55
C ARG A 101 15.13 -16.50 -21.19
N LEU A 102 15.24 -15.42 -20.44
CA LEU A 102 15.95 -15.38 -19.17
C LEU A 102 15.17 -16.03 -18.02
N LYS A 103 13.82 -16.00 -18.09
CA LYS A 103 12.89 -16.51 -17.07
C LYS A 103 13.31 -16.11 -15.64
N PRO A 104 13.42 -14.80 -15.35
CA PRO A 104 13.78 -14.35 -14.01
C PRO A 104 12.63 -14.60 -13.03
N ASP A 105 12.98 -14.95 -11.79
CA ASP A 105 12.02 -14.98 -10.68
C ASP A 105 11.66 -13.57 -10.22
N ILE A 106 12.64 -12.68 -10.26
CA ILE A 106 12.50 -11.27 -9.89
C ILE A 106 13.42 -10.40 -10.75
N MET A 107 12.92 -9.21 -11.07
CA MET A 107 13.69 -8.17 -11.73
C MET A 107 13.91 -6.98 -10.79
N ILE A 108 15.16 -6.50 -10.70
CA ILE A 108 15.49 -5.29 -9.94
C ILE A 108 15.41 -4.08 -10.86
N VAL A 109 14.61 -3.09 -10.45
CA VAL A 109 14.37 -1.83 -11.17
C VAL A 109 14.70 -0.67 -10.25
N HIS A 110 15.43 0.32 -10.74
CA HIS A 110 15.88 1.46 -9.93
C HIS A 110 15.31 2.79 -10.43
N GLY A 111 14.87 3.62 -9.47
CA GLY A 111 14.69 5.05 -9.67
C GLY A 111 13.38 5.44 -10.35
N ASP A 112 13.47 6.47 -11.19
CA ASP A 112 12.37 7.35 -11.61
C ASP A 112 12.42 7.75 -13.09
N ARG A 113 13.34 7.17 -13.87
CA ARG A 113 13.53 7.52 -15.28
C ARG A 113 12.56 6.75 -16.18
N PHE A 114 12.32 7.29 -17.38
CA PHE A 114 11.46 6.67 -18.39
C PHE A 114 11.90 5.22 -18.74
N ASP A 115 13.21 4.94 -18.77
CA ASP A 115 13.73 3.58 -19.01
C ASP A 115 13.24 2.59 -17.92
N ALA A 116 13.21 3.02 -16.66
CA ALA A 116 12.77 2.20 -15.53
C ALA A 116 11.26 1.91 -15.58
N LEU A 117 10.47 2.83 -16.12
CA LEU A 117 9.04 2.59 -16.36
C LEU A 117 8.82 1.51 -17.42
N ALA A 118 9.62 1.50 -18.50
CA ALA A 118 9.54 0.43 -19.50
C ALA A 118 9.86 -0.94 -18.89
N LEU A 119 10.90 -1.01 -18.05
CA LEU A 119 11.27 -2.20 -17.31
C LEU A 119 10.11 -2.66 -16.41
N ALA A 120 9.60 -1.79 -15.54
CA ALA A 120 8.51 -2.12 -14.62
C ALA A 120 7.24 -2.60 -15.34
N THR A 121 6.84 -1.90 -16.41
CA THR A 121 5.67 -2.26 -17.22
C THR A 121 5.82 -3.65 -17.85
N SER A 122 6.97 -3.92 -18.48
CA SER A 122 7.21 -5.22 -19.13
C SER A 122 7.18 -6.38 -18.13
N ALA A 123 7.84 -6.24 -16.97
CA ALA A 123 7.83 -7.30 -15.96
C ALA A 123 6.45 -7.50 -15.32
N ALA A 124 5.75 -6.42 -14.97
CA ALA A 124 4.44 -6.52 -14.35
C ALA A 124 3.42 -7.23 -15.27
N LEU A 125 3.37 -6.86 -16.55
CA LEU A 125 2.47 -7.48 -17.52
C LEU A 125 2.82 -8.94 -17.84
N MET A 126 4.08 -9.33 -17.65
CA MET A 126 4.56 -10.69 -17.87
C MET A 126 4.57 -11.55 -16.60
N ASN A 127 3.98 -11.07 -15.50
CA ASN A 127 3.98 -11.77 -14.22
C ASN A 127 5.40 -12.10 -13.72
N ILE A 128 6.30 -11.13 -13.80
CA ILE A 128 7.64 -11.19 -13.20
C ILE A 128 7.67 -10.26 -11.99
N ARG A 129 8.14 -10.76 -10.84
CA ARG A 129 8.25 -9.95 -9.60
C ARG A 129 9.19 -8.78 -9.85
N ILE A 130 8.92 -7.65 -9.20
CA ILE A 130 9.73 -6.43 -9.31
C ILE A 130 10.16 -6.00 -7.92
N LEU A 131 11.47 -5.82 -7.75
CA LEU A 131 12.05 -5.11 -6.61
C LEU A 131 12.37 -3.68 -7.05
N HIS A 132 11.56 -2.70 -6.62
CA HIS A 132 11.77 -1.29 -6.95
C HIS A 132 12.65 -0.61 -5.89
N ILE A 133 13.82 -0.16 -6.32
CA ILE A 133 14.78 0.57 -5.49
C ILE A 133 14.54 2.08 -5.62
N GLU A 134 14.61 2.80 -4.49
CA GLU A 134 14.48 4.26 -4.42
C GLU A 134 13.05 4.76 -4.72
N GLY A 135 12.06 3.93 -4.35
CA GLY A 135 10.65 4.34 -4.25
C GLY A 135 10.38 5.26 -3.05
N GLY A 136 9.27 6.00 -3.09
CA GLY A 136 8.82 6.86 -1.99
C GLY A 136 9.50 8.22 -1.84
N GLU A 137 10.55 8.51 -2.61
CA GLU A 137 11.17 9.85 -2.62
C GLU A 137 10.37 10.87 -3.46
N VAL A 138 10.59 12.16 -3.23
CA VAL A 138 9.95 13.30 -3.93
C VAL A 138 11.04 14.19 -4.53
N SER A 139 10.88 14.65 -5.76
CA SER A 139 11.91 15.39 -6.51
C SER A 139 11.40 16.59 -7.31
N GLY A 140 10.08 16.82 -7.36
CA GLY A 140 9.47 18.05 -7.84
C GLY A 140 9.45 18.21 -9.37
N THR A 141 9.47 17.10 -10.11
CA THR A 141 9.41 17.06 -11.59
C THR A 141 8.50 15.91 -12.06
N ILE A 142 8.42 15.69 -13.38
CA ILE A 142 7.73 14.52 -13.95
C ILE A 142 8.27 13.18 -13.42
N ASP A 143 9.52 13.18 -12.96
CA ASP A 143 10.19 12.03 -12.36
C ASP A 143 9.38 11.49 -11.15
N ASP A 144 8.65 12.34 -10.41
CA ASP A 144 7.79 11.91 -9.29
C ASP A 144 6.62 11.04 -9.77
N SER A 145 5.94 11.47 -10.83
CA SER A 145 4.85 10.69 -11.44
C SER A 145 5.35 9.35 -11.94
N ILE A 146 6.54 9.32 -12.57
CA ILE A 146 7.14 8.09 -13.07
C ILE A 146 7.53 7.18 -11.90
N ARG A 147 8.19 7.70 -10.86
CA ARG A 147 8.58 6.95 -9.67
C ARG A 147 7.37 6.28 -9.02
N HIS A 148 6.28 7.03 -8.84
CA HIS A 148 5.09 6.52 -8.16
C HIS A 148 4.27 5.57 -9.05
N ALA A 149 4.29 5.74 -10.37
CA ALA A 149 3.75 4.75 -11.30
C ALA A 149 4.54 3.43 -11.24
N ILE A 150 5.87 3.49 -11.24
CA ILE A 150 6.73 2.31 -11.06
C ILE A 150 6.45 1.64 -9.71
N THR A 151 6.32 2.43 -8.64
CA THR A 151 5.92 1.92 -7.33
C THR A 151 4.60 1.15 -7.43
N LYS A 152 3.58 1.67 -8.11
CA LYS A 152 2.30 0.95 -8.26
C LYS A 152 2.43 -0.36 -9.03
N LEU A 153 3.33 -0.45 -10.00
CA LEU A 153 3.62 -1.69 -10.75
C LEU A 153 4.47 -2.69 -9.96
N ALA A 154 5.32 -2.22 -9.05
CA ALA A 154 6.30 -3.05 -8.38
C ALA A 154 5.72 -3.88 -7.23
N HIS A 155 6.26 -5.08 -7.01
CA HIS A 155 5.72 -6.05 -6.04
C HIS A 155 6.39 -5.96 -4.67
N TYR A 156 7.64 -5.48 -4.67
CA TYR A 156 8.47 -5.31 -3.48
C TYR A 156 9.20 -3.96 -3.60
N HIS A 157 9.42 -3.32 -2.46
CA HIS A 157 9.95 -1.97 -2.38
C HIS A 157 11.18 -1.90 -1.50
N VAL A 158 12.21 -1.21 -1.96
CA VAL A 158 13.38 -0.85 -1.15
C VAL A 158 13.49 0.67 -1.11
N CYS A 159 13.24 1.25 0.07
CA CYS A 159 13.32 2.69 0.29
C CYS A 159 14.57 3.08 1.08
N CYS A 160 14.97 4.35 0.94
CA CYS A 160 16.23 4.86 1.47
C CYS A 160 16.08 5.62 2.79
N THR A 161 14.91 6.18 3.06
CA THR A 161 14.63 6.99 4.26
C THR A 161 13.29 6.58 4.87
N ARG A 162 13.11 6.90 6.16
CA ARG A 162 11.85 6.66 6.86
C ARG A 162 10.71 7.53 6.32
N SER A 163 11.00 8.72 5.81
CA SER A 163 9.99 9.53 5.11
C SER A 163 9.55 8.84 3.81
N ALA A 164 10.47 8.29 3.03
CA ALA A 164 10.13 7.55 1.81
C ALA A 164 9.31 6.28 2.10
N GLU A 165 9.63 5.55 3.18
CA GLU A 165 8.82 4.44 3.69
C GLU A 165 7.38 4.87 3.98
N GLN A 166 7.20 5.98 4.71
CA GLN A 166 5.88 6.54 5.00
C GLN A 166 5.13 6.98 3.76
N HIS A 167 5.82 7.54 2.75
CA HIS A 167 5.20 7.89 1.47
C HIS A 167 4.70 6.64 0.73
N LEU A 168 5.47 5.54 0.71
CA LEU A 168 5.01 4.29 0.11
C LEU A 168 3.75 3.77 0.80
N ILE A 169 3.74 3.73 2.13
CA ILE A 169 2.59 3.31 2.92
C ILE A 169 1.39 4.24 2.68
N SER A 170 1.61 5.57 2.64
CA SER A 170 0.52 6.53 2.39
C SER A 170 -0.04 6.43 0.97
N MET A 171 0.80 6.02 0.01
CA MET A 171 0.36 5.62 -1.33
C MET A 171 -0.30 4.23 -1.34
N CYS A 172 -0.58 3.62 -0.20
CA CYS A 172 -1.30 2.36 -0.06
C CYS A 172 -0.50 1.14 -0.57
N GLU A 173 0.82 1.18 -0.41
CA GLU A 173 1.64 -0.04 -0.52
C GLU A 173 1.58 -0.87 0.75
N ASP A 174 1.64 -2.19 0.59
CA ASP A 174 1.66 -3.14 1.70
C ASP A 174 2.98 -3.03 2.48
N HIS A 175 2.87 -2.81 3.80
CA HIS A 175 4.05 -2.64 4.66
C HIS A 175 4.94 -3.89 4.70
N ASP A 176 4.38 -5.09 4.54
CA ASP A 176 5.14 -6.35 4.56
C ASP A 176 6.04 -6.49 3.33
N ARG A 177 5.77 -5.71 2.28
CA ARG A 177 6.51 -5.69 1.02
C ARG A 177 7.48 -4.51 0.92
N ILE A 178 7.64 -3.72 1.98
CA ILE A 178 8.54 -2.57 2.04
C ILE A 178 9.74 -2.89 2.94
N LEU A 179 10.94 -2.72 2.40
CA LEU A 179 12.20 -2.75 3.13
C LEU A 179 12.80 -1.34 3.21
N LEU A 180 12.97 -0.81 4.42
CA LEU A 180 13.85 0.33 4.68
C LEU A 180 15.30 -0.14 4.78
N ALA A 181 16.03 -0.05 3.66
CA ALA A 181 17.42 -0.51 3.59
C ALA A 181 18.44 0.61 3.78
N GLY A 182 18.11 1.83 3.33
CA GLY A 182 19.10 2.84 2.96
C GLY A 182 19.49 2.74 1.49
N CYS A 183 20.09 3.79 0.95
CA CYS A 183 20.53 3.84 -0.44
C CYS A 183 21.82 3.02 -0.63
N PRO A 184 21.89 2.08 -1.58
CA PRO A 184 23.09 1.28 -1.83
C PRO A 184 24.34 2.09 -2.21
N SER A 185 24.18 3.34 -2.67
CA SER A 185 25.34 4.21 -2.88
C SER A 185 26.09 4.48 -1.57
N TYR A 186 25.39 4.49 -0.42
CA TYR A 186 26.02 4.71 0.90
C TYR A 186 26.93 3.56 1.32
N ASP A 187 26.68 2.33 0.87
CA ASP A 187 27.58 1.20 1.08
C ASP A 187 28.95 1.50 0.48
N LYS A 188 29.01 2.23 -0.65
CA LYS A 188 30.26 2.74 -1.26
C LYS A 188 30.76 4.02 -0.61
N LEU A 189 29.89 5.01 -0.35
CA LEU A 189 30.29 6.31 0.21
C LEU A 189 30.95 6.17 1.58
N LEU A 190 30.38 5.36 2.47
CA LEU A 190 30.88 5.19 3.83
C LEU A 190 32.04 4.19 3.94
N SER A 191 32.23 3.34 2.91
CA SER A 191 33.37 2.42 2.80
C SER A 191 34.48 2.94 1.89
N ALA A 192 34.32 4.15 1.33
CA ALA A 192 35.28 4.77 0.42
C ALA A 192 36.60 4.99 1.15
N LYS A 193 37.54 4.05 1.00
CA LYS A 193 38.90 4.22 1.50
C LYS A 193 39.53 5.35 0.69
N ASN A 194 40.03 6.37 1.40
CA ASN A 194 40.81 7.46 0.83
C ASN A 194 42.11 6.90 0.22
N LYS A 195 42.02 6.41 -1.02
CA LYS A 195 43.16 6.23 -1.93
C LYS A 195 43.82 7.60 -2.13
N ASP A 196 44.90 7.70 -2.90
CA ASP A 196 45.50 8.99 -3.27
C ASP A 196 44.49 9.86 -4.05
N TYR A 197 43.58 10.50 -3.34
CA TYR A 197 42.48 11.29 -3.88
C TYR A 197 43.01 12.54 -4.58
N MET A 198 44.20 13.01 -4.20
CA MET A 198 44.89 14.09 -4.88
C MET A 198 45.34 13.68 -6.29
N SER A 199 45.76 12.44 -6.53
CA SER A 199 45.99 11.95 -7.91
C SER A 199 44.70 11.98 -8.75
N ILE A 200 43.56 11.62 -8.15
CA ILE A 200 42.26 11.66 -8.83
C ILE A 200 41.85 13.10 -9.15
N ILE A 201 41.99 14.03 -8.20
CA ILE A 201 41.73 15.46 -8.43
C ILE A 201 42.60 15.98 -9.58
N ARG A 202 43.91 15.69 -9.57
CA ARG A 202 44.83 16.14 -10.62
C ARG A 202 44.48 15.58 -11.99
N MET A 203 44.13 14.30 -12.06
CA MET A 203 43.73 13.62 -13.30
C MET A 203 42.50 14.29 -13.94
N TRP A 204 41.49 14.66 -13.15
CA TRP A 204 40.24 15.20 -13.68
C TRP A 204 40.19 16.72 -13.80
N LEU A 205 40.96 17.45 -12.99
CA LEU A 205 40.88 18.91 -12.92
C LEU A 205 42.18 19.64 -13.29
N GLY A 206 43.35 19.00 -13.16
CA GLY A 206 44.67 19.57 -13.47
C GLY A 206 45.65 19.53 -12.29
N ASP A 207 46.95 19.56 -12.59
CA ASP A 207 48.04 19.36 -11.61
C ASP A 207 48.12 20.44 -10.52
N ASP A 208 47.62 21.65 -10.81
CA ASP A 208 47.65 22.83 -9.94
C ASP A 208 46.50 22.87 -8.91
N VAL A 209 45.56 21.92 -8.98
CA VAL A 209 44.31 21.95 -8.23
C VAL A 209 44.48 21.38 -6.83
N LYS A 210 43.98 22.11 -5.83
CA LYS A 210 44.02 21.72 -4.41
C LYS A 210 42.66 21.20 -3.95
N SER A 211 42.68 20.32 -2.94
CA SER A 211 41.47 19.88 -2.23
C SER A 211 40.68 21.10 -1.73
N LYS A 212 39.35 21.02 -1.82
CA LYS A 212 38.38 22.07 -1.45
C LYS A 212 38.49 23.37 -2.26
N ASP A 213 39.32 23.43 -3.31
CA ASP A 213 39.49 24.62 -4.17
C ASP A 213 39.09 24.36 -5.63
N TYR A 214 37.99 23.62 -5.83
CA TYR A 214 37.38 23.40 -7.14
C TYR A 214 35.88 23.15 -7.02
N ILE A 215 35.17 23.26 -8.14
CA ILE A 215 33.72 23.08 -8.24
C ILE A 215 33.41 21.84 -9.07
N VAL A 216 32.40 21.09 -8.64
CA VAL A 216 31.76 20.07 -9.48
C VAL A 216 30.40 20.59 -9.93
N ALA A 217 30.24 20.83 -11.22
CA ALA A 217 29.00 21.32 -11.83
C ALA A 217 28.29 20.19 -12.59
N LEU A 218 27.07 19.87 -12.18
CA LEU A 218 26.23 18.85 -12.81
C LEU A 218 24.77 19.28 -12.80
N GLN A 219 24.29 19.73 -13.95
CA GLN A 219 22.95 20.26 -14.14
C GLN A 219 22.25 19.54 -15.30
N HIS A 220 21.02 19.12 -15.05
CA HIS A 220 20.15 18.41 -15.98
C HIS A 220 19.00 19.33 -16.43
N PRO A 221 18.52 19.18 -17.69
CA PRO A 221 17.32 19.88 -18.12
C PRO A 221 16.08 19.40 -17.36
N VAL A 222 15.10 20.28 -17.17
CA VAL A 222 13.76 19.92 -16.71
C VAL A 222 12.85 19.84 -17.93
N THR A 223 12.34 18.65 -18.22
CA THR A 223 11.62 18.33 -19.46
C THR A 223 10.35 19.17 -19.66
N THR A 224 9.71 19.62 -18.58
CA THR A 224 8.50 20.47 -18.66
C THR A 224 8.79 21.91 -19.09
N ASP A 225 10.02 22.40 -18.93
CA ASP A 225 10.41 23.76 -19.31
C ASP A 225 11.88 23.80 -19.78
N ILE A 226 12.10 23.31 -21.00
CA ILE A 226 13.43 23.29 -21.62
C ILE A 226 13.97 24.71 -21.81
N LYS A 227 13.13 25.68 -22.23
CA LYS A 227 13.58 27.07 -22.47
C LYS A 227 14.12 27.71 -21.19
N HIS A 228 13.42 27.56 -20.07
CA HIS A 228 13.90 28.04 -18.78
C HIS A 228 15.16 27.28 -18.34
N SER A 229 15.23 25.96 -18.56
CA SER A 229 16.43 25.16 -18.27
C SER A 229 17.67 25.68 -19.00
N ILE A 230 17.53 26.01 -20.29
CA ILE A 230 18.59 26.60 -21.11
C ILE A 230 19.02 27.96 -20.56
N LYS A 231 18.06 28.84 -20.26
CA LYS A 231 18.36 30.17 -19.72
C LYS A 231 19.09 30.08 -18.37
N MET A 232 18.64 29.21 -17.48
CA MET A 232 19.27 28.99 -16.18
C MET A 232 20.69 28.45 -16.34
N PHE A 233 20.92 27.53 -17.28
CA PHE A 233 22.24 26.97 -17.50
C PHE A 233 23.21 28.00 -18.12
N GLU A 234 22.73 28.86 -19.02
CA GLU A 234 23.52 30.01 -19.51
C GLU A 234 24.00 30.89 -18.35
N LEU A 235 23.09 31.29 -17.45
CA LEU A 235 23.40 32.11 -16.29
C LEU A 235 24.33 31.39 -15.31
N THR A 236 24.16 30.08 -15.14
CA THR A 236 25.01 29.26 -14.28
C THR A 236 26.45 29.24 -14.79
N LEU A 237 26.63 29.04 -16.10
CA LEU A 237 27.96 29.07 -16.72
C LEU A 237 28.57 30.48 -16.66
N ASP A 238 27.78 31.53 -16.88
CA ASP A 238 28.24 32.92 -16.73
C ASP A 238 28.72 33.21 -15.29
N ALA A 239 27.97 32.76 -14.29
CA ALA A 239 28.37 32.90 -12.88
C ALA A 239 29.66 32.12 -12.59
N LEU A 240 29.81 30.90 -13.11
CA LEU A 240 31.03 30.10 -12.95
C LEU A 240 32.25 30.71 -13.65
N ILE A 241 32.06 31.30 -14.84
CA ILE A 241 33.11 32.04 -15.55
C ILE A 241 33.56 33.23 -14.71
N SER A 242 32.61 34.03 -14.18
CA SER A 242 32.92 35.18 -13.33
C SER A 242 33.55 34.81 -12.00
N PHE A 243 33.12 33.71 -11.37
CA PHE A 243 33.70 33.22 -10.11
C PHE A 243 35.11 32.66 -10.29
N ASN A 244 35.44 32.19 -11.50
CA ASN A 244 36.78 31.85 -11.97
C ASN A 244 37.58 30.89 -11.06
N LYS A 245 36.91 29.85 -10.55
CA LYS A 245 37.53 28.71 -9.86
C LYS A 245 37.48 27.46 -10.72
N ARG A 246 38.48 26.59 -10.59
CA ARG A 246 38.59 25.36 -11.38
C ARG A 246 37.28 24.58 -11.29
N THR A 247 36.67 24.28 -12.43
CA THR A 247 35.33 23.66 -12.47
C THR A 247 35.32 22.42 -13.37
N LEU A 248 34.94 21.28 -12.80
CA LEU A 248 34.60 20.07 -13.54
C LEU A 248 33.11 20.13 -13.92
N VAL A 249 32.81 20.18 -15.21
CA VAL A 249 31.43 20.22 -15.73
C VAL A 249 31.11 18.87 -16.35
N LEU A 250 30.08 18.20 -15.82
CA LEU A 250 29.61 16.93 -16.33
C LEU A 250 28.45 17.13 -17.31
N PHE A 251 28.43 16.32 -18.37
CA PHE A 251 27.34 16.35 -19.35
C PHE A 251 26.02 15.91 -18.69
N PRO A 252 24.86 16.48 -19.11
CA PRO A 252 23.55 16.09 -18.60
C PRO A 252 23.20 14.65 -18.99
N ASN A 253 22.09 14.17 -18.45
CA ASN A 253 21.54 12.86 -18.82
C ASN A 253 20.83 12.97 -20.18
N ILE A 254 20.34 11.84 -20.71
CA ILE A 254 19.67 11.75 -22.02
C ILE A 254 18.25 12.33 -22.04
N ASP A 255 17.87 13.08 -21.02
CA ASP A 255 16.54 13.65 -20.93
C ASP A 255 16.35 14.74 -22.01
N ALA A 256 15.10 15.05 -22.35
CA ALA A 256 14.76 15.99 -23.41
C ALA A 256 15.43 17.36 -23.17
N GLY A 257 16.03 17.93 -24.20
CA GLY A 257 16.79 19.19 -24.12
C GLY A 257 18.29 19.05 -23.82
N SER A 258 18.79 17.82 -23.64
CA SER A 258 20.22 17.54 -23.38
C SER A 258 21.17 18.11 -24.46
N LYS A 259 20.81 18.02 -25.75
CA LYS A 259 21.62 18.59 -26.85
C LYS A 259 21.69 20.10 -26.80
N GLU A 260 20.61 20.77 -26.44
CA GLU A 260 20.59 22.23 -26.33
C GLU A 260 21.46 22.69 -25.14
N MET A 261 21.43 21.98 -24.01
CA MET A 261 22.34 22.21 -22.88
C MET A 261 23.81 22.08 -23.32
N VAL A 262 24.17 21.02 -24.04
CA VAL A 262 25.53 20.85 -24.59
C VAL A 262 25.88 21.96 -25.59
N ARG A 263 24.94 22.42 -26.40
CA ARG A 263 25.14 23.55 -27.32
C ARG A 263 25.42 24.85 -26.54
N VAL A 264 24.79 25.07 -25.39
CA VAL A 264 25.11 26.22 -24.52
C VAL A 264 26.56 26.14 -24.04
N MET A 265 27.01 24.98 -23.54
CA MET A 265 28.42 24.79 -23.12
C MET A 265 29.40 25.12 -24.23
N ARG A 266 29.11 24.64 -25.45
CA ARG A 266 29.93 24.88 -26.63
C ARG A 266 29.98 26.37 -27.02
N LYS A 267 28.82 27.03 -27.07
CA LYS A 267 28.72 28.47 -27.40
C LYS A 267 29.45 29.35 -26.39
N LYS A 268 29.42 28.98 -25.11
CA LYS A 268 30.16 29.66 -24.02
C LYS A 268 31.65 29.28 -23.98
N GLY A 269 32.13 28.41 -24.86
CA GLY A 269 33.54 28.02 -24.95
C GLY A 269 34.04 27.11 -23.82
N ILE A 270 33.14 26.50 -23.03
CA ILE A 270 33.47 25.73 -21.82
C ILE A 270 34.40 24.56 -22.11
N GLU A 271 34.22 23.88 -23.25
CA GLU A 271 35.03 22.72 -23.65
C GLU A 271 36.53 23.06 -23.86
N HIS A 272 36.85 24.32 -24.19
CA HIS A 272 38.22 24.77 -24.48
C HIS A 272 38.74 25.79 -23.45
N HIS A 273 37.95 26.10 -22.42
CA HIS A 273 38.30 27.14 -21.47
C HIS A 273 39.28 26.61 -20.42
N PRO A 274 40.38 27.33 -20.10
CA PRO A 274 41.43 26.84 -19.20
C PRO A 274 40.91 26.48 -17.82
N ASN A 275 39.93 27.23 -17.30
CA ASN A 275 39.32 27.02 -15.97
C ASN A 275 38.34 25.83 -15.90
N PHE A 276 37.92 25.26 -17.03
CA PHE A 276 36.90 24.22 -17.07
C PHE A 276 37.45 22.87 -17.56
N ARG A 277 36.81 21.79 -17.13
CA ARG A 277 36.99 20.44 -17.66
C ARG A 277 35.61 19.88 -17.97
N ALA A 278 35.28 19.74 -19.23
CA ALA A 278 34.00 19.19 -19.68
C ALA A 278 34.16 17.68 -19.87
N VAL A 279 33.40 16.87 -19.13
CA VAL A 279 33.51 15.40 -19.20
C VAL A 279 32.15 14.75 -19.33
N LYS A 280 32.10 13.66 -20.11
CA LYS A 280 30.86 12.88 -20.26
C LYS A 280 30.53 12.15 -18.97
N HIS A 281 31.46 11.38 -18.41
CA HIS A 281 31.29 10.59 -17.19
C HIS A 281 32.63 10.42 -16.45
N VAL A 282 32.54 10.28 -15.12
CA VAL A 282 33.65 9.91 -14.23
C VAL A 282 33.27 8.60 -13.53
N PRO A 283 34.14 7.57 -13.51
CA PRO A 283 33.87 6.32 -12.81
C PRO A 283 33.44 6.57 -11.35
N PHE A 284 32.43 5.84 -10.87
CA PHE A 284 31.73 6.20 -9.63
C PHE A 284 32.65 6.31 -8.41
N ASP A 285 33.55 5.34 -8.20
CA ASP A 285 34.52 5.36 -7.10
C ASP A 285 35.44 6.61 -7.14
N GLN A 286 35.80 7.09 -8.33
CA GLN A 286 36.59 8.32 -8.49
C GLN A 286 35.72 9.57 -8.31
N PHE A 287 34.48 9.54 -8.81
CA PHE A 287 33.54 10.63 -8.66
C PHE A 287 33.21 10.91 -7.19
N ILE A 288 33.09 9.86 -6.36
CA ILE A 288 32.96 9.98 -4.90
C ILE A 288 34.10 10.84 -4.32
N GLN A 289 35.35 10.56 -4.69
CA GLN A 289 36.50 11.33 -4.22
C GLN A 289 36.43 12.79 -4.69
N LEU A 290 36.02 13.01 -5.94
CA LEU A 290 35.87 14.37 -6.47
C LEU A 290 34.80 15.18 -5.73
N VAL A 291 33.65 14.60 -5.40
CA VAL A 291 32.60 15.35 -4.69
C VAL A 291 32.85 15.46 -3.19
N ALA A 292 33.53 14.48 -2.57
CA ALA A 292 33.92 14.54 -1.15
C ALA A 292 34.92 15.68 -0.86
N HIS A 293 35.78 15.98 -1.83
CA HIS A 293 36.84 16.98 -1.71
C HIS A 293 36.57 18.27 -2.50
N ALA A 294 35.39 18.43 -3.11
CA ALA A 294 35.01 19.66 -3.79
C ALA A 294 34.86 20.83 -2.82
N GLY A 295 35.14 22.05 -3.29
CA GLY A 295 34.86 23.29 -2.58
C GLY A 295 33.35 23.57 -2.52
N CYS A 296 32.63 23.26 -3.59
CA CYS A 296 31.18 23.07 -3.58
C CYS A 296 30.73 22.25 -4.81
N MET A 297 29.50 21.75 -4.76
CA MET A 297 28.79 21.18 -5.90
C MET A 297 27.65 22.11 -6.33
N ILE A 298 27.43 22.30 -7.63
CA ILE A 298 26.39 23.17 -8.18
C ILE A 298 25.60 22.49 -9.30
N GLY A 299 24.30 22.74 -9.36
CA GLY A 299 23.40 22.26 -10.40
C GLY A 299 22.10 21.74 -9.80
N ASN A 300 21.63 20.57 -10.23
CA ASN A 300 20.36 19.98 -9.76
C ASN A 300 20.38 18.44 -9.76
N SER A 301 21.57 17.87 -9.60
CA SER A 301 21.78 16.43 -9.51
C SER A 301 21.29 15.86 -8.18
N SER A 302 20.78 14.63 -8.21
CA SER A 302 20.42 13.89 -6.99
C SER A 302 21.60 13.68 -6.05
N CYS A 303 22.83 13.57 -6.59
CA CYS A 303 24.05 13.45 -5.80
C CYS A 303 24.22 14.62 -4.82
N GLY A 304 23.93 15.86 -5.25
CA GLY A 304 24.05 17.04 -4.40
C GLY A 304 23.10 17.00 -3.20
N VAL A 305 21.87 16.55 -3.40
CA VAL A 305 20.85 16.54 -2.33
C VAL A 305 20.83 15.24 -1.52
N ARG A 306 21.48 14.16 -1.99
CA ARG A 306 21.41 12.84 -1.35
C ARG A 306 22.74 12.25 -0.89
N GLU A 307 23.82 12.47 -1.62
CA GLU A 307 25.06 11.71 -1.44
C GLU A 307 26.13 12.55 -0.75
N VAL A 308 26.39 13.76 -1.24
CA VAL A 308 27.53 14.59 -0.77
C VAL A 308 27.38 15.13 0.65
N GLY A 309 26.17 15.06 1.22
CA GLY A 309 25.94 15.30 2.64
C GLY A 309 26.77 14.37 3.53
N ALA A 310 27.08 13.15 3.07
CA ALA A 310 27.96 12.20 3.77
C ALA A 310 29.38 12.74 4.02
N PHE A 311 29.82 13.73 3.25
CA PHE A 311 31.13 14.38 3.37
C PHE A 311 31.05 15.82 3.87
N GLY A 312 29.84 16.33 4.13
CA GLY A 312 29.61 17.73 4.48
C GLY A 312 29.98 18.72 3.38
N THR A 313 29.97 18.28 2.11
CA THR A 313 30.30 19.14 0.98
C THR A 313 29.20 20.18 0.76
N PRO A 314 29.55 21.47 0.61
CA PRO A 314 28.61 22.54 0.25
C PRO A 314 27.90 22.29 -1.08
N VAL A 315 26.60 22.58 -1.16
CA VAL A 315 25.79 22.37 -2.37
C VAL A 315 24.96 23.59 -2.70
N ILE A 316 24.89 23.93 -3.99
CA ILE A 316 23.97 24.90 -4.55
C ILE A 316 23.01 24.16 -5.48
N ASN A 317 21.76 24.00 -5.05
CA ASN A 317 20.71 23.36 -5.84
C ASN A 317 19.87 24.42 -6.57
N LEU A 318 19.87 24.37 -7.90
CA LEU A 318 19.26 25.35 -8.79
C LEU A 318 17.94 24.84 -9.37
N GLY A 319 16.93 25.71 -9.41
CA GLY A 319 15.68 25.46 -10.11
C GLY A 319 14.67 24.61 -9.34
N THR A 320 13.72 24.03 -10.09
CA THR A 320 12.60 23.24 -9.56
C THR A 320 12.94 21.78 -9.29
N ARG A 321 13.95 21.24 -9.99
CA ARG A 321 14.39 19.86 -9.77
C ARG A 321 15.02 19.73 -8.37
N GLN A 322 14.68 18.65 -7.69
CA GLN A 322 14.99 18.34 -6.28
C GLN A 322 14.16 19.10 -5.23
N ILE A 323 13.17 19.92 -5.61
CA ILE A 323 12.26 20.52 -4.64
C ILE A 323 11.41 19.42 -4.01
N GLY A 324 11.42 19.36 -2.67
CA GLY A 324 10.72 18.32 -1.90
C GLY A 324 11.61 17.18 -1.41
N ARG A 325 12.86 17.06 -1.88
CA ARG A 325 13.82 16.10 -1.30
C ARG A 325 14.27 16.52 0.09
N GLU A 326 14.47 15.53 0.96
CA GLU A 326 15.13 15.71 2.26
C GLU A 326 16.59 16.12 2.05
N THR A 327 17.02 17.21 2.69
CA THR A 327 18.39 17.73 2.59
C THR A 327 18.94 18.09 3.97
N GLY A 328 20.26 18.00 4.11
CA GLY A 328 20.96 18.51 5.29
C GLY A 328 21.25 20.01 5.17
N GLU A 329 21.82 20.59 6.22
CA GLU A 329 22.20 22.02 6.27
C GLU A 329 23.27 22.44 5.23
N ASN A 330 23.89 21.46 4.55
CA ASN A 330 24.90 21.69 3.52
C ASN A 330 24.31 22.18 2.17
N VAL A 331 22.99 22.12 1.98
CA VAL A 331 22.33 22.47 0.71
C VAL A 331 21.72 23.87 0.77
N LEU A 332 22.12 24.74 -0.16
CA LEU A 332 21.47 26.02 -0.44
C LEU A 332 20.64 25.92 -1.71
N HIS A 333 19.33 26.13 -1.57
CA HIS A 333 18.41 26.15 -2.69
C HIS A 333 18.30 27.56 -3.28
N VAL A 334 18.51 27.68 -4.59
CA VAL A 334 18.22 28.87 -5.39
C VAL A 334 17.17 28.48 -6.42
N ARG A 335 15.91 28.48 -5.99
CA ARG A 335 14.78 28.03 -6.82
C ARG A 335 14.60 28.90 -8.06
N ASP A 336 14.65 30.21 -7.88
CA ASP A 336 14.51 31.21 -8.93
C ASP A 336 15.89 31.78 -9.29
N ALA A 337 16.66 30.97 -10.02
CA ALA A 337 17.99 31.31 -10.53
C ALA A 337 17.88 32.07 -11.87
N ASP A 338 17.14 33.18 -11.86
CA ASP A 338 16.79 34.03 -13.01
C ASP A 338 17.85 35.09 -13.37
N THR A 339 18.82 35.33 -12.48
CA THR A 339 19.93 36.25 -12.70
C THR A 339 21.28 35.62 -12.40
N GLN A 340 22.32 36.07 -13.09
CA GLN A 340 23.71 35.66 -12.85
C GLN A 340 24.14 36.02 -11.42
N ASP A 341 23.77 37.20 -10.93
CA ASP A 341 24.17 37.71 -9.62
C ASP A 341 23.68 36.84 -8.47
N LYS A 342 22.45 36.31 -8.53
CA LYS A 342 21.93 35.37 -7.52
C LYS A 342 22.78 34.10 -7.45
N ILE A 343 23.15 33.54 -8.60
CA ILE A 343 23.96 32.31 -8.68
C ILE A 343 25.40 32.60 -8.21
N LEU A 344 25.96 33.74 -8.62
CA LEU A 344 27.28 34.19 -8.20
C LEU A 344 27.35 34.46 -6.69
N GLN A 345 26.30 35.05 -6.11
CA GLN A 345 26.18 35.24 -4.67
C GLN A 345 26.14 33.88 -3.95
N ALA A 346 25.37 32.91 -4.45
CA ALA A 346 25.33 31.56 -3.88
C ALA A 346 26.70 30.88 -3.93
N LEU A 347 27.47 31.05 -5.01
CA LEU A 347 28.85 30.57 -5.12
C LEU A 347 29.74 31.17 -4.03
N HIS A 348 29.72 32.48 -3.83
CA HIS A 348 30.48 33.13 -2.74
C HIS A 348 30.04 32.66 -1.35
N LEU A 349 28.75 32.39 -1.15
CA LEU A 349 28.22 31.92 0.13
C LEU A 349 28.61 30.48 0.44
N GLN A 350 28.78 29.61 -0.56
CA GLN A 350 28.96 28.16 -0.34
C GLN A 350 30.38 27.66 -0.57
N PHE A 351 31.11 28.23 -1.54
CA PHE A 351 32.40 27.71 -1.94
C PHE A 351 33.43 27.70 -0.79
N GLY A 352 34.02 26.53 -0.53
CA GLY A 352 35.07 26.35 0.47
C GLY A 352 34.55 26.18 1.91
N LYS A 353 33.22 26.22 2.13
CA LYS A 353 32.64 25.84 3.42
C LYS A 353 32.82 24.35 3.70
N GLN A 354 32.60 23.97 4.96
CA GLN A 354 32.54 22.58 5.39
C GLN A 354 31.41 22.43 6.39
N TYR A 355 30.51 21.49 6.12
CA TYR A 355 29.37 21.17 6.96
C TYR A 355 29.60 19.86 7.72
N PRO A 356 28.78 19.54 8.73
CA PRO A 356 28.73 18.22 9.34
C PRO A 356 28.37 17.13 8.34
N CYS A 357 28.90 15.92 8.55
CA CYS A 357 28.58 14.75 7.73
C CYS A 357 27.21 14.21 8.10
N SER A 358 26.30 14.09 7.14
CA SER A 358 24.93 13.58 7.32
C SER A 358 24.76 12.15 6.78
N LYS A 359 23.82 11.41 7.37
CA LYS A 359 23.52 10.01 7.01
C LYS A 359 22.04 9.78 6.69
N ILE A 360 21.36 10.82 6.18
CA ILE A 360 19.91 10.82 5.93
C ILE A 360 19.50 9.62 5.07
N TYR A 361 20.24 9.38 3.98
CA TYR A 361 19.88 8.39 2.97
C TYR A 361 20.52 7.03 3.17
N GLY A 362 21.32 6.78 4.22
CA GLY A 362 21.90 5.46 4.42
C GLY A 362 22.93 5.36 5.53
N ASP A 363 23.06 4.14 6.06
CA ASP A 363 24.00 3.77 7.11
C ASP A 363 25.15 2.88 6.61
N GLY A 364 25.18 2.58 5.30
CA GLY A 364 26.24 1.81 4.63
C GLY A 364 26.06 0.30 4.67
N ASN A 365 24.87 -0.20 5.05
CA ASN A 365 24.55 -1.63 5.10
C ASN A 365 23.27 -1.96 4.32
N ALA A 366 23.00 -1.27 3.21
CA ALA A 366 21.81 -1.50 2.41
C ALA A 366 21.85 -2.86 1.71
N VAL A 367 23.00 -3.24 1.13
CA VAL A 367 23.13 -4.48 0.34
C VAL A 367 22.83 -5.72 1.17
N PRO A 368 23.41 -5.95 2.36
CA PRO A 368 23.09 -7.11 3.18
C PRO A 368 21.60 -7.23 3.53
N ARG A 369 20.92 -6.10 3.77
CA ARG A 369 19.46 -6.07 4.03
C ARG A 369 18.67 -6.48 2.80
N ILE A 370 19.05 -5.96 1.63
CA ILE A 370 18.40 -6.29 0.35
C ILE A 370 18.57 -7.78 0.04
N LEU A 371 19.77 -8.35 0.19
CA LEU A 371 20.01 -9.78 -0.05
C LEU A 371 19.18 -10.66 0.89
N LYS A 372 19.10 -10.31 2.18
CA LYS A 372 18.26 -11.01 3.15
C LYS A 372 16.78 -10.96 2.75
N PHE A 373 16.31 -9.80 2.29
CA PHE A 373 14.93 -9.62 1.86
C PHE A 373 14.60 -10.38 0.57
N LEU A 374 15.53 -10.44 -0.39
CA LEU A 374 15.39 -11.30 -1.56
C LEU A 374 15.25 -12.78 -1.18
N LYS A 375 16.02 -13.25 -0.19
CA LYS A 375 15.94 -14.64 0.32
C LYS A 375 14.64 -14.94 1.05
N SER A 376 13.94 -13.94 1.58
CA SER A 376 12.65 -14.14 2.27
C SER A 376 11.45 -14.19 1.33
N ILE A 377 11.63 -13.95 0.03
CA ILE A 377 10.53 -13.98 -0.93
C ILE A 377 10.06 -15.42 -1.15
N ASP A 378 8.81 -15.69 -0.79
CA ASP A 378 8.15 -16.93 -1.17
C ASP A 378 7.64 -16.86 -2.61
N LEU A 379 8.14 -17.76 -3.45
CA LEU A 379 7.75 -17.85 -4.86
C LEU A 379 6.36 -18.47 -5.06
N GLN A 380 5.77 -19.08 -4.03
CA GLN A 380 4.43 -19.67 -4.07
C GLN A 380 3.30 -18.67 -3.80
N GLU A 381 3.64 -17.48 -3.32
CA GLU A 381 2.65 -16.43 -3.05
C GLU A 381 1.99 -15.93 -4.37
N PRO A 382 0.67 -15.65 -4.38
CA PRO A 382 0.01 -15.07 -5.55
C PRO A 382 0.70 -13.76 -5.95
N LEU A 383 1.04 -13.66 -7.23
CA LEU A 383 1.78 -12.52 -7.76
C LEU A 383 0.93 -11.25 -7.84
N GLN A 384 -0.40 -11.37 -7.83
CA GLN A 384 -1.30 -10.24 -7.96
C GLN A 384 -1.14 -9.28 -6.78
N LYS A 385 -0.75 -8.04 -7.09
CA LYS A 385 -0.57 -6.97 -6.11
C LYS A 385 -1.91 -6.45 -5.59
N LYS A 386 -1.99 -6.19 -4.29
CA LYS A 386 -3.11 -5.51 -3.63
C LYS A 386 -2.63 -4.19 -3.02
N PHE A 387 -3.42 -3.13 -3.15
CA PHE A 387 -3.15 -1.85 -2.50
C PHE A 387 -3.84 -1.78 -1.14
N CYS A 388 -3.08 -1.47 -0.10
CA CYS A 388 -3.54 -1.40 1.28
C CYS A 388 -4.07 0.00 1.60
N PHE A 389 -5.24 0.35 1.05
CA PHE A 389 -5.92 1.58 1.43
C PHE A 389 -6.34 1.49 2.91
N PRO A 390 -6.14 2.53 3.74
CA PRO A 390 -6.82 2.61 5.05
C PRO A 390 -8.32 2.38 4.84
N PRO A 391 -9.06 1.83 5.82
CA PRO A 391 -10.51 1.77 5.73
C PRO A 391 -11.04 3.20 5.59
N VAL A 392 -11.26 3.61 4.35
CA VAL A 392 -11.97 4.84 4.02
C VAL A 392 -13.40 4.56 4.47
N LYS A 393 -14.04 5.48 5.21
CA LYS A 393 -15.52 5.50 5.23
C LYS A 393 -15.91 5.48 3.76
N ASP A 394 -16.53 4.40 3.27
CA ASP A 394 -16.55 4.14 1.84
C ASP A 394 -16.95 5.43 1.11
N ASN A 395 -16.08 5.96 0.26
CA ASN A 395 -16.61 6.86 -0.75
C ASN A 395 -17.57 5.99 -1.54
N ILE A 396 -18.81 6.47 -1.71
CA ILE A 396 -19.74 5.98 -2.71
C ILE A 396 -19.05 6.15 -4.08
N SER A 397 -18.15 5.23 -4.41
CA SER A 397 -18.26 4.53 -5.67
C SER A 397 -19.72 4.12 -5.75
N GLN A 398 -20.36 4.30 -6.90
CA GLN A 398 -21.70 3.80 -7.12
C GLN A 398 -21.66 2.27 -7.06
N ASP A 399 -21.67 1.78 -5.84
CA ASP A 399 -22.24 0.54 -5.40
C ASP A 399 -23.39 0.92 -4.48
N ILE A 400 -24.48 0.18 -4.53
CA ILE A 400 -25.82 0.65 -4.11
C ILE A 400 -25.95 0.90 -2.59
N ASP A 401 -24.95 0.49 -1.81
CA ASP A 401 -25.08 0.31 -0.37
C ASP A 401 -24.69 1.53 0.50
N HIS A 402 -23.88 2.49 0.01
CA HIS A 402 -23.39 3.59 0.88
C HIS A 402 -24.28 4.86 0.88
N ILE A 403 -25.37 4.91 0.10
CA ILE A 403 -26.27 6.09 0.02
C ILE A 403 -27.29 6.18 1.19
N LEU A 404 -27.48 5.14 2.00
CA LEU A 404 -28.69 5.02 2.85
C LEU A 404 -28.54 5.22 4.37
N GLU A 405 -27.39 5.59 4.94
CA GLU A 405 -27.22 5.56 6.40
C GLU A 405 -26.63 6.83 7.06
N THR A 406 -27.47 7.56 7.80
CA THR A 406 -27.06 8.44 8.92
C THR A 406 -27.39 7.75 10.25
N LEU A 407 -26.38 7.37 11.02
CA LEU A 407 -26.49 6.73 12.34
C LEU A 407 -26.37 7.76 13.49
N SER A 408 -27.14 7.58 14.57
CA SER A 408 -27.03 8.32 15.85
C SER A 408 -26.89 7.35 17.03
N ALA A 409 -26.22 7.77 18.11
CA ALA A 409 -25.99 6.96 19.31
C ALA A 409 -26.87 7.40 20.49
N LEU A 410 -27.19 6.47 21.41
CA LEU A 410 -27.87 6.76 22.68
C LEU A 410 -26.81 6.87 23.80
N ALA A 411 -26.72 8.03 24.46
CA ALA A 411 -25.82 8.29 25.57
C ALA A 411 -26.59 8.36 26.90
N VAL A 412 -26.10 7.69 27.95
CA VAL A 412 -26.72 7.68 29.28
C VAL A 412 -25.72 8.22 30.30
N ASP A 413 -26.08 9.32 30.98
CA ASP A 413 -25.29 9.91 32.07
C ASP A 413 -25.91 9.56 33.42
N LEU A 414 -25.17 8.79 34.20
CA LEU A 414 -25.56 8.29 35.52
C LEU A 414 -24.78 9.06 36.61
N GLY A 415 -25.12 10.34 36.84
CA GLY A 415 -24.37 11.18 37.79
C GLY A 415 -25.18 12.28 38.51
N GLY A 416 -25.16 12.24 39.85
CA GLY A 416 -25.65 13.30 40.74
C GLY A 416 -27.13 13.22 41.12
N THR A 417 -27.73 14.39 41.41
CA THR A 417 -29.14 14.54 41.84
C THR A 417 -30.16 14.11 40.77
N ASN A 418 -29.78 14.09 39.48
CA ASN A 418 -30.67 13.75 38.36
C ASN A 418 -30.00 12.74 37.39
N LEU A 419 -30.78 11.80 36.85
CA LEU A 419 -30.41 10.89 35.77
C LEU A 419 -30.72 11.50 34.41
N ARG A 420 -29.89 11.20 33.39
CA ARG A 420 -30.05 11.75 32.05
C ARG A 420 -29.81 10.71 30.97
N VAL A 421 -30.64 10.74 29.93
CA VAL A 421 -30.45 9.98 28.68
C VAL A 421 -30.50 10.98 27.55
N ALA A 422 -29.65 10.83 26.54
CA ALA A 422 -29.60 11.71 25.40
C ALA A 422 -29.42 10.92 24.11
N ILE A 423 -30.02 11.42 23.03
CA ILE A 423 -29.70 11.00 21.66
C ILE A 423 -28.59 11.95 21.19
N VAL A 424 -27.47 11.40 20.75
CA VAL A 424 -26.28 12.18 20.38
C VAL A 424 -25.87 11.81 18.96
N SER A 425 -25.61 12.82 18.13
CA SER A 425 -25.12 12.60 16.77
C SER A 425 -23.64 12.22 16.77
N MET A 426 -23.15 11.66 15.66
CA MET A 426 -21.72 11.32 15.52
C MET A 426 -20.76 12.54 15.55
N LYS A 427 -21.28 13.77 15.50
CA LYS A 427 -20.49 15.00 15.71
C LYS A 427 -20.40 15.41 17.19
N GLY A 428 -21.01 14.64 18.09
CA GLY A 428 -21.06 14.92 19.53
C GLY A 428 -22.17 15.90 19.92
N GLU A 429 -23.08 16.22 19.01
CA GLU A 429 -24.17 17.14 19.30
C GLU A 429 -25.35 16.40 19.96
N VAL A 430 -25.83 16.92 21.09
CA VAL A 430 -27.01 16.37 21.75
C VAL A 430 -28.25 16.74 20.94
N VAL A 431 -28.79 15.75 20.23
CA VAL A 431 -29.99 15.87 19.40
C VAL A 431 -31.23 16.01 20.27
N LYS A 432 -31.32 15.22 21.35
CA LYS A 432 -32.41 15.30 22.32
C LYS A 432 -31.96 14.78 23.68
N LYS A 433 -32.52 15.32 24.77
CA LYS A 433 -32.11 15.00 26.13
C LYS A 433 -33.33 14.82 27.05
N TYR A 434 -33.30 13.75 27.82
CA TYR A 434 -34.23 13.38 28.87
C TYR A 434 -33.53 13.57 30.21
N THR A 435 -34.22 14.11 31.22
CA THR A 435 -33.66 14.31 32.56
C THR A 435 -34.73 14.04 33.62
N GLN A 436 -34.43 13.18 34.59
CA GLN A 436 -35.34 12.81 35.69
C GLN A 436 -34.61 12.80 37.03
N PHE A 437 -35.32 12.91 38.14
CA PHE A 437 -34.72 12.87 39.48
C PHE A 437 -34.15 11.47 39.78
N ASN A 438 -32.96 11.41 40.38
CA ASN A 438 -32.29 10.13 40.65
C ASN A 438 -32.89 9.42 41.88
N PRO A 439 -33.48 8.22 41.71
CA PRO A 439 -34.05 7.48 42.83
C PRO A 439 -32.99 7.03 43.85
N LYS A 440 -33.42 6.90 45.11
CA LYS A 440 -32.53 6.54 46.22
C LYS A 440 -32.20 5.05 46.27
N THR A 441 -33.07 4.19 45.74
CA THR A 441 -32.86 2.73 45.71
C THR A 441 -32.29 2.26 44.36
N TYR A 442 -31.56 1.15 44.36
CA TYR A 442 -30.92 0.59 43.17
C TYR A 442 -31.95 0.11 42.13
N GLU A 443 -32.97 -0.61 42.60
CA GLU A 443 -33.95 -1.26 41.72
C GLU A 443 -34.84 -0.23 41.00
N GLU A 444 -35.31 0.79 41.72
CA GLU A 444 -36.06 1.90 41.11
C GLU A 444 -35.21 2.70 40.13
N ARG A 445 -33.90 2.84 40.40
CA ARG A 445 -32.96 3.51 39.50
C ARG A 445 -32.78 2.74 38.19
N ILE A 446 -32.62 1.42 38.25
CA ILE A 446 -32.45 0.57 37.05
C ILE A 446 -33.72 0.60 36.20
N ASN A 447 -34.90 0.45 36.81
CA ASN A 447 -36.16 0.49 36.09
C ASN A 447 -36.37 1.85 35.39
N LEU A 448 -36.03 2.95 36.07
CA LEU A 448 -36.10 4.28 35.47
C LEU A 448 -35.12 4.45 34.29
N ILE A 449 -33.90 3.91 34.37
CA ILE A 449 -32.92 3.98 33.27
C ILE A 449 -33.41 3.19 32.06
N LEU A 450 -33.88 1.97 32.26
CA LEU A 450 -34.40 1.12 31.18
C LEU A 450 -35.58 1.79 30.47
N GLN A 451 -36.52 2.33 31.24
CA GLN A 451 -37.64 3.09 30.69
C GLN A 451 -37.15 4.27 29.86
N MET A 452 -36.25 5.10 30.39
CA MET A 452 -35.70 6.25 29.67
C MET A 452 -34.94 5.85 28.40
N CYS A 453 -34.27 4.69 28.37
CA CYS A 453 -33.58 4.19 27.17
C CYS A 453 -34.54 3.70 26.09
N VAL A 454 -35.59 2.98 26.48
CA VAL A 454 -36.65 2.51 25.55
C VAL A 454 -37.37 3.70 24.93
N GLU A 455 -37.74 4.69 25.76
CA GLU A 455 -38.39 5.91 25.28
C GLU A 455 -37.49 6.69 24.31
N ALA A 456 -36.21 6.83 24.63
CA ALA A 456 -35.28 7.54 23.78
C ALA A 456 -34.98 6.77 22.47
N ALA A 457 -34.95 5.44 22.48
CA ALA A 457 -34.82 4.62 21.28
C ALA A 457 -36.06 4.72 20.38
N ALA A 458 -37.27 4.67 20.96
CA ALA A 458 -38.51 4.86 20.21
C ALA A 458 -38.59 6.25 19.56
N GLU A 459 -38.13 7.29 20.26
CA GLU A 459 -38.08 8.64 19.71
C GLU A 459 -36.97 8.79 18.65
N ALA A 460 -35.84 8.08 18.79
CA ALA A 460 -34.78 8.05 17.78
C ALA A 460 -35.30 7.53 16.43
N VAL A 461 -36.17 6.51 16.44
CA VAL A 461 -36.84 6.01 15.23
C VAL A 461 -37.68 7.10 14.56
N LYS A 462 -38.45 7.89 15.32
CA LYS A 462 -39.23 9.03 14.76
C LYS A 462 -38.35 10.14 14.20
N LEU A 463 -37.18 10.35 14.78
CA LEU A 463 -36.15 11.28 14.30
C LEU A 463 -35.34 10.68 13.14
N ASN A 464 -35.79 9.57 12.55
CA ASN A 464 -35.19 8.88 11.42
C ASN A 464 -33.80 8.29 11.69
N CYS A 465 -33.50 7.92 12.94
CA CYS A 465 -32.31 7.17 13.32
C CYS A 465 -32.61 5.66 13.23
N ARG A 466 -31.80 4.89 12.50
CA ARG A 466 -31.98 3.43 12.34
C ARG A 466 -31.15 2.63 13.37
N ILE A 467 -31.78 1.64 14.00
CA ILE A 467 -31.14 0.57 14.78
C ILE A 467 -31.55 -0.76 14.09
N LEU A 468 -30.62 -1.51 13.49
CA LEU A 468 -30.91 -2.71 12.68
C LEU A 468 -30.18 -3.96 13.20
N GLY A 469 -30.88 -5.09 13.25
CA GLY A 469 -30.30 -6.45 13.39
C GLY A 469 -31.15 -7.46 12.62
N VAL A 470 -30.60 -8.13 11.60
CA VAL A 470 -31.39 -8.83 10.55
C VAL A 470 -30.93 -10.28 10.24
N GLY A 471 -30.03 -10.86 11.03
CA GLY A 471 -29.44 -12.21 10.83
C GLY A 471 -29.88 -13.30 11.83
N ILE A 472 -29.30 -14.50 11.73
CA ILE A 472 -29.40 -15.57 12.74
C ILE A 472 -28.20 -15.45 13.69
N GLY A 473 -28.39 -14.67 14.76
CA GLY A 473 -27.45 -14.62 15.87
C GLY A 473 -27.56 -15.85 16.78
N GLY A 474 -26.53 -16.07 17.59
CA GLY A 474 -26.50 -17.15 18.57
C GLY A 474 -25.71 -16.78 19.82
N GLY A 475 -25.84 -17.61 20.84
CA GLY A 475 -25.08 -17.49 22.08
C GLY A 475 -24.95 -18.86 22.72
N ILE A 476 -23.77 -19.16 23.27
CA ILE A 476 -23.54 -20.36 24.06
C ILE A 476 -23.34 -19.91 25.51
N ILE A 477 -24.17 -20.45 26.41
CA ILE A 477 -24.07 -20.19 27.84
C ILE A 477 -23.46 -21.41 28.50
N HIS A 478 -22.35 -21.23 29.21
CA HIS A 478 -21.70 -22.27 30.02
C HIS A 478 -21.50 -21.73 31.44
N GLN A 479 -21.92 -22.50 32.44
CA GLN A 479 -21.85 -22.10 33.86
C GLN A 479 -22.49 -20.72 34.15
N HIS A 480 -23.65 -20.44 33.55
CA HIS A 480 -24.36 -19.14 33.65
C HIS A 480 -23.65 -17.94 33.02
N GLU A 481 -22.53 -18.14 32.33
CA GLU A 481 -21.82 -17.10 31.61
C GLU A 481 -21.92 -17.27 30.10
N LEU A 482 -21.98 -16.14 29.38
CA LEU A 482 -21.93 -16.14 27.92
C LEU A 482 -20.50 -16.41 27.47
N ILE A 483 -20.32 -17.39 26.59
CA ILE A 483 -19.02 -17.63 25.96
C ILE A 483 -18.81 -16.56 24.88
N HIS A 484 -17.81 -15.71 25.09
CA HIS A 484 -17.47 -14.64 24.16
C HIS A 484 -16.41 -15.06 23.12
N GLY A 485 -15.53 -16.01 23.46
CA GLY A 485 -14.34 -16.31 22.66
C GLY A 485 -13.29 -15.19 22.75
N SER A 486 -12.11 -15.41 22.16
CA SER A 486 -10.97 -14.47 22.28
C SER A 486 -11.19 -13.12 21.62
N SER A 487 -12.09 -13.05 20.64
CA SER A 487 -12.41 -11.83 19.87
C SER A 487 -13.87 -11.38 20.03
N PHE A 488 -14.59 -11.90 21.02
CA PHE A 488 -16.03 -11.65 21.21
C PHE A 488 -16.94 -12.16 20.07
N CYS A 489 -16.45 -13.10 19.26
CA CYS A 489 -17.17 -13.68 18.11
C CYS A 489 -17.48 -15.18 18.29
N ALA A 490 -17.46 -15.72 19.51
CA ALA A 490 -17.93 -17.09 19.72
C ALA A 490 -19.45 -17.17 19.48
N ALA A 491 -19.92 -18.35 19.07
CA ALA A 491 -21.34 -18.64 18.83
C ALA A 491 -21.99 -17.85 17.67
N GLU A 492 -21.22 -17.56 16.61
CA GLU A 492 -21.73 -17.11 15.30
C GLU A 492 -22.44 -18.26 14.56
N LEU A 493 -23.53 -18.76 15.14
CA LEU A 493 -24.19 -20.01 14.73
C LEU A 493 -24.76 -19.93 13.32
N GLY A 494 -25.25 -18.76 12.89
CA GLY A 494 -25.79 -18.53 11.54
C GLY A 494 -24.80 -18.85 10.42
N HIS A 495 -23.49 -18.79 10.68
CA HIS A 495 -22.44 -18.99 9.68
C HIS A 495 -21.88 -20.42 9.63
N ILE A 496 -22.41 -21.36 10.42
CA ILE A 496 -22.06 -22.78 10.31
C ILE A 496 -22.49 -23.30 8.93
N VAL A 497 -21.55 -23.89 8.19
CA VAL A 497 -21.80 -24.49 6.88
C VAL A 497 -22.47 -25.85 7.05
N VAL A 498 -23.62 -26.04 6.39
CA VAL A 498 -24.41 -27.28 6.42
C VAL A 498 -24.61 -27.90 5.04
N SER A 499 -24.14 -27.23 3.98
CA SER A 499 -24.12 -27.77 2.61
C SER A 499 -22.89 -27.26 1.86
N LEU A 500 -22.11 -28.17 1.27
CA LEU A 500 -20.96 -27.80 0.45
C LEU A 500 -21.36 -27.21 -0.91
N ASP A 501 -22.57 -27.49 -1.39
CA ASP A 501 -23.10 -26.94 -2.65
C ASP A 501 -24.31 -26.03 -2.38
N GLY A 502 -24.34 -25.41 -1.19
CA GLY A 502 -25.44 -24.56 -0.75
C GLY A 502 -25.41 -23.15 -1.33
N PRO A 503 -26.44 -22.32 -1.08
CA PRO A 503 -26.50 -20.95 -1.56
C PRO A 503 -25.45 -20.09 -0.89
N ASP A 504 -25.03 -19.03 -1.59
CA ASP A 504 -24.07 -18.07 -1.06
C ASP A 504 -24.61 -17.36 0.19
N CYS A 505 -23.70 -17.12 1.14
CA CYS A 505 -23.95 -16.39 2.38
C CYS A 505 -23.21 -15.05 2.35
N SER A 506 -23.80 -14.04 2.97
CA SER A 506 -23.23 -12.69 3.09
C SER A 506 -21.89 -12.65 3.83
N CYS A 507 -21.55 -13.65 4.65
CA CYS A 507 -20.24 -13.75 5.29
C CYS A 507 -19.10 -14.13 4.35
N GLY A 508 -19.39 -14.43 3.07
CA GLY A 508 -18.41 -14.82 2.05
C GLY A 508 -18.23 -16.33 1.88
N SER A 509 -18.96 -17.14 2.62
CA SER A 509 -19.03 -18.61 2.48
C SER A 509 -20.29 -19.04 1.73
N HIS A 510 -20.49 -20.34 1.52
CA HIS A 510 -21.71 -20.92 0.94
C HIS A 510 -22.30 -22.00 1.85
N GLY A 511 -23.61 -22.19 1.74
CA GLY A 511 -24.35 -23.20 2.49
C GLY A 511 -24.39 -22.99 4.00
N CYS A 512 -24.19 -21.76 4.47
CA CYS A 512 -24.40 -21.39 5.87
C CYS A 512 -25.88 -21.50 6.27
N ILE A 513 -26.16 -21.81 7.54
CA ILE A 513 -27.54 -21.85 8.06
C ILE A 513 -28.32 -20.57 7.73
N GLU A 514 -27.71 -19.40 7.93
CA GLU A 514 -28.33 -18.10 7.69
C GLU A 514 -28.79 -17.91 6.25
N ALA A 515 -28.04 -18.46 5.29
CA ALA A 515 -28.34 -18.38 3.86
C ALA A 515 -29.59 -19.18 3.46
N TYR A 516 -30.01 -20.12 4.31
CA TYR A 516 -31.24 -20.90 4.16
C TYR A 516 -32.39 -20.41 5.05
N ALA A 517 -32.12 -20.10 6.31
CA ALA A 517 -33.16 -20.04 7.35
C ALA A 517 -33.46 -18.63 7.90
N SER A 518 -32.69 -17.61 7.52
CA SER A 518 -32.93 -16.23 7.96
C SER A 518 -34.20 -15.63 7.34
N GLY A 519 -34.71 -14.56 7.95
CA GLY A 519 -35.84 -13.81 7.37
C GLY A 519 -35.53 -13.28 5.96
N MET A 520 -34.29 -12.83 5.72
CA MET A 520 -33.83 -12.38 4.40
C MET A 520 -33.76 -13.53 3.39
N ALA A 521 -33.26 -14.70 3.80
CA ALA A 521 -33.24 -15.88 2.94
C ALA A 521 -34.67 -16.30 2.53
N LEU A 522 -35.59 -16.36 3.48
CA LEU A 522 -36.99 -16.66 3.18
C LEU A 522 -37.66 -15.59 2.32
N GLN A 523 -37.35 -14.30 2.54
CA GLN A 523 -37.87 -13.23 1.70
C GLN A 523 -37.38 -13.34 0.26
N ARG A 524 -36.10 -13.68 0.06
CA ARG A 524 -35.53 -13.90 -1.28
C ARG A 524 -36.26 -15.01 -2.01
N GLU A 525 -36.51 -16.13 -1.34
CA GLU A 525 -37.26 -17.26 -1.90
C GLU A 525 -38.74 -16.91 -2.14
N ALA A 526 -39.36 -16.14 -1.24
CA ALA A 526 -40.72 -15.65 -1.40
C ALA A 526 -40.85 -14.78 -2.66
N LYS A 527 -39.94 -13.83 -2.83
CA LYS A 527 -39.90 -12.95 -3.99
C LYS A 527 -39.70 -13.74 -5.28
N LYS A 528 -38.78 -14.70 -5.28
CA LYS A 528 -38.55 -15.58 -6.44
C LYS A 528 -39.82 -16.33 -6.84
N LEU A 529 -40.52 -16.95 -5.89
CA LEU A 529 -41.79 -17.61 -6.19
C LEU A 529 -42.87 -16.61 -6.65
N HIS A 530 -42.86 -15.37 -6.15
CA HIS A 530 -43.83 -14.37 -6.56
C HIS A 530 -43.58 -13.86 -7.97
N ASP A 531 -42.34 -13.56 -8.32
CA ASP A 531 -41.93 -13.11 -9.65
C ASP A 531 -42.17 -14.20 -10.73
N GLU A 532 -42.20 -15.47 -10.31
CA GLU A 532 -42.57 -16.61 -11.14
C GLU A 532 -44.09 -16.94 -11.13
N ASP A 533 -44.93 -16.11 -10.51
CA ASP A 533 -46.38 -16.31 -10.32
C ASP A 533 -46.76 -17.63 -9.61
N GLN A 534 -45.87 -18.13 -8.76
CA GLN A 534 -46.01 -19.42 -8.06
C GLN A 534 -46.21 -19.29 -6.55
N LEU A 535 -46.13 -18.08 -5.98
CA LEU A 535 -46.29 -17.87 -4.54
C LEU A 535 -47.77 -17.85 -4.12
N LEU A 536 -48.60 -17.13 -4.86
CA LEU A 536 -49.99 -16.89 -4.47
C LEU A 536 -50.86 -18.14 -4.69
N VAL A 537 -51.73 -18.41 -3.73
CA VAL A 537 -52.75 -19.48 -3.79
C VAL A 537 -54.13 -18.88 -3.53
N GLU A 538 -55.20 -19.63 -3.85
CA GLU A 538 -56.57 -19.17 -3.64
C GLU A 538 -56.79 -18.72 -2.19
N GLY A 539 -57.32 -17.50 -2.00
CA GLY A 539 -57.50 -16.87 -0.68
C GLY A 539 -56.32 -16.01 -0.20
N MET A 540 -55.28 -15.82 -1.03
CA MET A 540 -54.16 -14.93 -0.75
C MET A 540 -54.09 -13.78 -1.75
N SER A 541 -53.82 -12.57 -1.26
CA SER A 541 -53.53 -11.40 -2.08
C SER A 541 -52.41 -10.60 -1.43
N VAL A 542 -51.44 -10.15 -2.22
CA VAL A 542 -50.41 -9.22 -1.76
C VAL A 542 -50.80 -7.82 -2.27
N PRO A 543 -51.01 -6.83 -1.40
CA PRO A 543 -51.29 -5.46 -1.82
C PRO A 543 -50.19 -4.94 -2.75
N LYS A 544 -50.56 -4.15 -3.78
CA LYS A 544 -49.61 -3.62 -4.78
C LYS A 544 -48.47 -2.79 -4.17
N ASP A 545 -48.68 -2.21 -2.99
CA ASP A 545 -47.73 -1.33 -2.30
C ASP A 545 -46.95 -2.06 -1.19
N GLU A 546 -47.16 -3.37 -1.01
CA GLU A 546 -46.51 -4.16 0.03
C GLU A 546 -45.42 -5.07 -0.55
N ALA A 547 -44.23 -5.05 0.05
CA ALA A 547 -43.12 -5.89 -0.37
C ALA A 547 -43.35 -7.36 0.04
N VAL A 548 -43.19 -8.28 -0.91
CA VAL A 548 -43.22 -9.73 -0.65
C VAL A 548 -42.10 -10.11 0.32
N GLY A 549 -42.40 -10.97 1.28
CA GLY A 549 -41.54 -11.25 2.43
C GLY A 549 -41.77 -12.63 3.04
N ALA A 550 -40.98 -12.97 4.06
CA ALA A 550 -41.02 -14.28 4.72
C ALA A 550 -42.41 -14.65 5.25
N LEU A 551 -43.18 -13.69 5.75
CA LEU A 551 -44.55 -13.91 6.24
C LEU A 551 -45.49 -14.38 5.12
N HIS A 552 -45.35 -13.82 3.92
CA HIS A 552 -46.12 -14.23 2.75
C HIS A 552 -45.78 -15.67 2.33
N LEU A 553 -44.50 -16.06 2.39
CA LEU A 553 -44.08 -17.45 2.14
C LEU A 553 -44.67 -18.43 3.16
N ILE A 554 -44.67 -18.06 4.43
CA ILE A 554 -45.25 -18.87 5.52
C ILE A 554 -46.76 -19.01 5.33
N GLN A 555 -47.45 -17.93 4.96
CA GLN A 555 -48.88 -17.96 4.68
C GLN A 555 -49.20 -18.85 3.48
N ALA A 556 -48.46 -18.72 2.37
CA ALA A 556 -48.61 -19.58 1.19
C ALA A 556 -48.41 -21.06 1.54
N ALA A 557 -47.40 -21.38 2.34
CA ALA A 557 -47.14 -22.75 2.79
C ALA A 557 -48.30 -23.31 3.65
N LYS A 558 -48.86 -22.51 4.56
CA LYS A 558 -50.03 -22.89 5.37
C LYS A 558 -51.29 -23.12 4.52
N LEU A 559 -51.46 -22.36 3.44
CA LEU A 559 -52.56 -22.49 2.49
C LEU A 559 -52.34 -23.59 1.43
N GLY A 560 -51.30 -24.44 1.59
CA GLY A 560 -51.09 -25.63 0.77
C GLY A 560 -50.15 -25.46 -0.42
N ASN A 561 -49.42 -24.34 -0.53
CA ASN A 561 -48.41 -24.19 -1.57
C ASN A 561 -47.22 -25.14 -1.35
N ALA A 562 -47.13 -26.19 -2.19
CA ALA A 562 -46.11 -27.23 -2.06
C ALA A 562 -44.67 -26.71 -2.20
N LYS A 563 -44.43 -25.68 -3.04
CA LYS A 563 -43.10 -25.09 -3.21
C LYS A 563 -42.69 -24.28 -1.98
N ALA A 564 -43.61 -23.47 -1.44
CA ALA A 564 -43.35 -22.73 -0.20
C ALA A 564 -43.11 -23.67 0.99
N GLN A 565 -43.85 -24.78 1.09
CA GLN A 565 -43.62 -25.82 2.10
C GLN A 565 -42.24 -26.48 1.96
N SER A 566 -41.82 -26.77 0.72
CA SER A 566 -40.49 -27.34 0.44
C SER A 566 -39.35 -26.41 0.85
N ILE A 567 -39.51 -25.09 0.61
CA ILE A 567 -38.53 -24.08 0.99
C ILE A 567 -38.41 -23.99 2.52
N LEU A 568 -39.53 -23.90 3.24
CA LEU A 568 -39.51 -23.89 4.72
C LEU A 568 -38.94 -25.16 5.32
N ARG A 569 -39.21 -26.32 4.71
CA ARG A 569 -38.61 -27.59 5.12
C ARG A 569 -37.10 -27.58 4.92
N THR A 570 -36.62 -27.06 3.80
CA THR A 570 -35.18 -26.94 3.50
C THR A 570 -34.50 -26.01 4.51
N ALA A 571 -35.10 -24.85 4.78
CA ALA A 571 -34.64 -23.91 5.80
C ALA A 571 -34.56 -24.55 7.20
N GLY A 572 -35.63 -25.21 7.64
CA GLY A 572 -35.66 -25.93 8.91
C GLY A 572 -34.66 -27.09 8.98
N THR A 573 -34.41 -27.76 7.85
CA THR A 573 -33.42 -28.85 7.76
C THR A 573 -32.00 -28.32 7.90
N ALA A 574 -31.69 -27.21 7.22
CA ALA A 574 -30.39 -26.54 7.33
C ALA A 574 -30.11 -26.08 8.78
N LEU A 575 -31.08 -25.45 9.44
CA LEU A 575 -30.97 -25.10 10.85
C LEU A 575 -30.79 -26.34 11.73
N GLY A 576 -31.53 -27.42 11.45
CA GLY A 576 -31.41 -28.69 12.17
C GLY A 576 -30.01 -29.32 12.06
N LEU A 577 -29.43 -29.37 10.86
CA LEU A 577 -28.07 -29.87 10.63
C LEU A 577 -27.03 -29.04 11.40
N GLY A 578 -27.21 -27.72 11.41
CA GLY A 578 -26.38 -26.83 12.20
C GLY A 578 -26.44 -27.13 13.69
N VAL A 579 -27.64 -27.34 14.23
CA VAL A 579 -27.83 -27.76 15.62
C VAL A 579 -27.16 -29.11 15.88
N VAL A 580 -27.25 -30.08 14.97
CA VAL A 580 -26.56 -31.37 15.09
C VAL A 580 -25.04 -31.19 15.19
N ASN A 581 -24.44 -30.34 14.36
CA ASN A 581 -23.01 -30.02 14.43
C ASN A 581 -22.62 -29.43 15.80
N ILE A 582 -23.45 -28.55 16.37
CA ILE A 582 -23.23 -27.98 17.71
C ILE A 582 -23.38 -29.07 18.79
N LEU A 583 -24.37 -29.96 18.66
CA LEU A 583 -24.56 -31.06 19.60
C LEU A 583 -23.34 -31.98 19.66
N HIS A 584 -22.76 -32.32 18.49
CA HIS A 584 -21.56 -33.16 18.44
C HIS A 584 -20.30 -32.46 18.98
N THR A 585 -20.27 -31.13 18.91
CA THR A 585 -19.09 -30.35 19.33
C THR A 585 -19.13 -29.98 20.82
N MET A 586 -20.31 -29.57 21.32
CA MET A 586 -20.46 -28.94 22.63
C MET A 586 -21.35 -29.75 23.59
N ASN A 587 -22.15 -30.68 23.07
CA ASN A 587 -23.12 -31.48 23.84
C ASN A 587 -23.94 -30.67 24.88
N PRO A 588 -24.65 -29.60 24.48
CA PRO A 588 -25.48 -28.83 25.38
C PRO A 588 -26.66 -29.64 25.90
N SER A 589 -27.11 -29.35 27.13
CA SER A 589 -28.29 -29.98 27.74
C SER A 589 -29.62 -29.38 27.26
N LEU A 590 -29.60 -28.21 26.61
CA LEU A 590 -30.80 -27.49 26.16
C LEU A 590 -30.48 -26.65 24.91
N VAL A 591 -31.38 -26.66 23.93
CA VAL A 591 -31.37 -25.79 22.76
C VAL A 591 -32.60 -24.88 22.80
N ILE A 592 -32.39 -23.57 22.74
CA ILE A 592 -33.46 -22.57 22.73
C ILE A 592 -33.48 -21.88 21.36
N LEU A 593 -34.62 -21.94 20.68
CA LEU A 593 -34.87 -21.19 19.45
C LEU A 593 -35.65 -19.92 19.80
N SER A 594 -35.19 -18.76 19.34
CA SER A 594 -35.84 -17.47 19.59
C SER A 594 -36.06 -16.70 18.29
N GLY A 595 -36.94 -15.71 18.33
CA GLY A 595 -37.32 -14.88 17.19
C GLY A 595 -38.54 -15.39 16.42
N VAL A 596 -39.04 -14.53 15.53
CA VAL A 596 -40.35 -14.69 14.88
C VAL A 596 -40.48 -15.95 14.00
N LEU A 597 -39.37 -16.55 13.58
CA LEU A 597 -39.35 -17.76 12.75
C LEU A 597 -39.18 -19.06 13.56
N ALA A 598 -38.85 -18.99 14.85
CA ALA A 598 -38.46 -20.15 15.66
C ALA A 598 -39.54 -21.24 15.72
N SER A 599 -40.81 -20.82 15.89
CA SER A 599 -41.96 -21.72 15.96
C SER A 599 -42.20 -22.50 14.66
N HIS A 600 -41.73 -21.98 13.52
CA HIS A 600 -41.86 -22.63 12.22
C HIS A 600 -40.81 -23.70 11.96
N TYR A 601 -39.67 -23.67 12.67
CA TYR A 601 -38.57 -24.62 12.47
C TYR A 601 -38.49 -25.72 13.53
N VAL A 602 -39.02 -25.48 14.73
CA VAL A 602 -38.81 -26.36 15.90
C VAL A 602 -39.12 -27.84 15.64
N HIS A 603 -40.18 -28.15 14.88
CA HIS A 603 -40.53 -29.53 14.56
C HIS A 603 -39.52 -30.17 13.59
N THR A 604 -39.17 -29.48 12.50
CA THR A 604 -38.18 -29.96 11.54
C THR A 604 -36.81 -30.15 12.18
N VAL A 605 -36.39 -29.22 13.05
CA VAL A 605 -35.12 -29.32 13.79
C VAL A 605 -35.11 -30.57 14.66
N LYS A 606 -36.18 -30.85 15.42
CA LYS A 606 -36.30 -32.07 16.23
C LYS A 606 -36.23 -33.34 15.39
N ASP A 607 -36.87 -33.35 14.22
CA ASP A 607 -36.85 -34.51 13.34
C ASP A 607 -35.46 -34.76 12.75
N VAL A 608 -34.73 -33.71 12.36
CA VAL A 608 -33.34 -33.83 11.86
C VAL A 608 -32.41 -34.35 12.96
N ILE A 609 -32.54 -33.84 14.19
CA ILE A 609 -31.73 -34.32 15.33
C ILE A 609 -31.95 -35.83 15.54
N ARG A 610 -33.21 -36.29 15.60
CA ARG A 610 -33.52 -37.72 15.77
C ARG A 610 -32.95 -38.61 14.65
N GLN A 611 -32.91 -38.10 13.42
CA GLN A 611 -32.47 -38.87 12.27
C GLN A 611 -30.95 -38.89 12.11
N GLN A 612 -30.26 -37.80 12.47
CA GLN A 612 -28.87 -37.59 12.06
C GLN A 612 -27.88 -37.39 13.23
N ALA A 613 -28.35 -37.09 14.43
CA ALA A 613 -27.45 -36.96 15.58
C ALA A 613 -27.01 -38.33 16.11
N LEU A 614 -25.89 -38.40 16.82
CA LEU A 614 -25.45 -39.60 17.54
C LEU A 614 -26.47 -39.96 18.62
N SER A 615 -26.72 -41.25 18.85
CA SER A 615 -27.74 -41.73 19.80
C SER A 615 -27.59 -41.15 21.21
N SER A 616 -26.37 -40.80 21.63
CA SER A 616 -26.10 -40.20 22.94
C SER A 616 -26.59 -38.76 23.12
N VAL A 617 -26.97 -38.07 22.03
CA VAL A 617 -27.40 -36.66 22.05
C VAL A 617 -28.74 -36.41 21.33
N GLN A 618 -29.41 -37.47 20.87
CA GLN A 618 -30.71 -37.37 20.17
C GLN A 618 -31.86 -36.88 21.06
N ASP A 619 -31.76 -37.11 22.37
CA ASP A 619 -32.79 -36.77 23.36
C ASP A 619 -32.62 -35.38 23.97
N VAL A 620 -31.82 -34.50 23.35
CA VAL A 620 -31.66 -33.11 23.82
C VAL A 620 -32.99 -32.33 23.75
N ASP A 621 -33.25 -31.52 24.77
CA ASP A 621 -34.43 -30.66 24.80
C ASP A 621 -34.29 -29.49 23.83
N VAL A 622 -35.28 -29.31 22.96
CA VAL A 622 -35.39 -28.16 22.04
C VAL A 622 -36.69 -27.41 22.32
N VAL A 623 -36.57 -26.14 22.72
CA VAL A 623 -37.70 -25.27 23.12
C VAL A 623 -37.71 -23.96 22.33
N VAL A 624 -38.86 -23.28 22.30
CA VAL A 624 -39.02 -21.94 21.70
C VAL A 624 -39.18 -20.91 22.81
N SER A 625 -38.51 -19.76 22.68
CA SER A 625 -38.58 -18.66 23.65
C SER A 625 -39.71 -17.67 23.32
N ASP A 626 -40.40 -17.19 24.35
CA ASP A 626 -41.49 -16.19 24.26
C ASP A 626 -41.02 -14.74 24.52
N LEU A 627 -39.71 -14.46 24.50
CA LEU A 627 -39.18 -13.12 24.76
C LEU A 627 -39.57 -12.11 23.65
N VAL A 628 -40.03 -10.94 24.08
CA VAL A 628 -40.37 -9.81 23.20
C VAL A 628 -39.10 -8.98 22.95
N GLU A 629 -38.76 -8.73 21.68
CA GLU A 629 -37.56 -7.98 21.26
C GLU A 629 -36.21 -8.52 21.84
N PRO A 630 -35.91 -9.82 21.67
CA PRO A 630 -34.78 -10.48 22.32
C PRO A 630 -33.41 -9.89 21.95
N ALA A 631 -33.25 -9.35 20.73
CA ALA A 631 -31.99 -8.73 20.29
C ALA A 631 -31.67 -7.42 21.04
N LEU A 632 -32.68 -6.57 21.25
CA LEU A 632 -32.52 -5.30 21.97
C LEU A 632 -32.28 -5.54 23.47
N LEU A 633 -32.99 -6.51 24.04
CA LEU A 633 -32.76 -6.93 25.43
C LEU A 633 -31.37 -7.54 25.63
N GLY A 634 -30.90 -8.34 24.67
CA GLY A 634 -29.54 -8.87 24.66
C GLY A 634 -28.47 -7.78 24.63
N ALA A 635 -28.60 -6.82 23.70
CA ALA A 635 -27.67 -5.70 23.59
C ALA A 635 -27.64 -4.82 24.85
N ALA A 636 -28.82 -4.50 25.41
CA ALA A 636 -28.93 -3.75 26.66
C ALA A 636 -28.32 -4.52 27.84
N SER A 637 -28.55 -5.83 27.91
CA SER A 637 -27.98 -6.71 28.93
C SER A 637 -26.45 -6.77 28.86
N MET A 638 -25.85 -6.84 27.66
CA MET A 638 -24.39 -6.81 27.49
C MET A 638 -23.77 -5.52 28.02
N VAL A 639 -24.40 -4.38 27.74
CA VAL A 639 -23.95 -3.08 28.26
C VAL A 639 -24.09 -3.03 29.78
N LEU A 640 -25.18 -3.55 30.33
CA LEU A 640 -25.39 -3.62 31.77
C LEU A 640 -24.40 -4.56 32.46
N ASP A 641 -24.16 -5.76 31.93
CA ASP A 641 -23.18 -6.71 32.46
C ASP A 641 -21.78 -6.08 32.48
N TYR A 642 -21.36 -5.44 31.39
CA TYR A 642 -20.06 -4.77 31.30
C TYR A 642 -19.92 -3.57 32.26
N THR A 643 -21.00 -2.80 32.47
CA THR A 643 -20.99 -1.60 33.31
C THR A 643 -21.26 -1.86 34.79
N THR A 644 -21.88 -2.99 35.13
CA THR A 644 -22.24 -3.36 36.51
C THR A 644 -21.37 -4.46 37.10
N ARG A 645 -20.54 -5.16 36.29
CA ARG A 645 -19.42 -5.99 36.79
C ARG A 645 -18.42 -5.11 37.55
N ARG A 646 -18.70 -4.88 38.83
CA ARG A 646 -17.64 -4.55 39.79
C ARG A 646 -16.77 -5.80 39.91
N ILE A 647 -15.51 -5.66 39.54
CA ILE A 647 -14.48 -6.65 39.84
C ILE A 647 -14.58 -6.96 41.34
N TYR A 648 -14.91 -8.20 41.66
CA TYR A 648 -14.63 -8.83 42.94
C TYR A 648 -13.83 -10.09 42.67
#